data_AF-A0A453NFN5-F1
#
_entry.id   AF-A0A453NFN5-F1
#
_cell.length_a   1.000
_cell.length_b   1.000
_cell.length_c   1.000
_cell.angle_alpha   90.00
_cell.angle_beta   90.00
_cell.angle_gamma   90.00
#
_symmetry.space_group_name_H-M   'P 1'
#
loop_
_entity.id
_entity.type
_entity.pdbx_description
1 polymer ?
#
loop_
_entity_poly.entity_id
_entity_poly.type
_entity_poly.pdbx_seq_one_letter_code
_entity_poly.pdbx_strand_id
1 'polypeptide(L)'
;RSDILQLQILSLEILREAVFGNVNNLQFLCENGRIHKFANSICWPAFMFQEFHQQKFLDPEVPNWKLDRQSTGNSPTLESFPSPVDILNTTEWNEYSVKLSKALCSFLLPPNEIRYCPGSTVTKISLPISLAYWEQCARWIIKILSTVFPCIKACASETELPNHIRILSNILQHYMLSTFKKVLISAPVLLKSFREEGLWDLIFSEKIFYFGSSLECIHQIVGETETQTDHFTDAAESTGYKSNLPDVNILQSEAISFLEFAATLNENTNNLPECSALLSALEHCTNGPGLVVTILKSFHVILKLATEQTLVSFKSLDVLTRVLKVACLQAQELRKAHPSDDFRGNGSQSNNVQMDSLDERIKNALTCVELAFNLFKEYVTISDLGRMIILHNANCIGCLFDLFQEENLRKHVLEQVLALYRLPPSSAQDHTAKLQLCSKYLETFTRAKEHEKNFAEMSIDLLVTLREIILIDRAYYQNLFRNGECFLHIVSLLNGTFDEAVGEQLVLNVLQTLTSLLAENDESKAAFRMLVGVGYQTLQSLLLDFCKWLPSRKLLDALLGMLVDGTFEINEKTTIKNEDVIILFLNVLQKSSTSLQHYGLVVLQQLLKGSITNRTYCFKAGLLSFLLDWFSVEEWEDTVIKIAELIQIIGGHSISGKDIRKMFALLRGEKISVKQKHSSLLLTSLSHMLKEKGPEAFFEFSGHDSGIEVKSPVQWPYSKGLSFCCWLRVESFPENGMMGLFSFFTENGKGCLAMLGKNTLVYESVSQKNQCVLLPLSLPTKQWKFLSVTHTVGRAFSGGSQLRCYVDGDLVSTEKCRYAKVNEVMTRCSLGTELMPIGEEPTSLGFEGTFAFTGQMGPVYAFSDALSAEQIRGIYNLGPSYMYSFLGDQNLLMNNDSLYKGILDARDGISSKMIFGLNAQASNNRTLFNVSSVLDSLDKSKLEATIMGGTKLCSRRLLQDIIYCVGGVSVLFPLLIHFDDAITHSGESPTGDQLAGQVIESLLHLFWMEM
;
A
#
# COMPACT_ATOMS: atom_id res chain seq x y z
N ARG A 1 24.53 41.72 63.55
CA ARG A 1 23.62 40.84 62.77
C ARG A 1 24.37 39.75 62.02
N SER A 2 25.58 40.00 61.51
CA SER A 2 26.51 38.94 61.06
C SER A 2 26.76 37.88 62.14
N ASP A 3 26.90 38.30 63.42
CA ASP A 3 27.07 37.37 64.54
C ASP A 3 25.92 36.36 64.69
N ILE A 4 24.67 36.75 64.34
CA ILE A 4 23.50 35.88 64.44
C ILE A 4 23.51 34.83 63.32
N LEU A 5 23.93 35.23 62.12
CA LEU A 5 24.10 34.31 60.97
C LEU A 5 25.25 33.32 61.22
N GLN A 6 26.34 33.79 61.83
CA GLN A 6 27.45 32.92 62.24
C GLN A 6 27.06 31.99 63.38
N LEU A 7 26.27 32.46 64.35
CA LEU A 7 25.70 31.64 65.43
C LEU A 7 24.77 30.55 64.87
N GLN A 8 24.01 30.84 63.83
CA GLN A 8 23.16 29.86 63.16
C GLN A 8 24.00 28.74 62.51
N ILE A 9 25.07 29.08 61.79
CA ILE A 9 25.99 28.08 61.21
C ILE A 9 26.63 27.24 62.32
N LEU A 10 27.18 27.87 63.36
CA LEU A 10 27.77 27.18 64.52
C LEU A 10 26.76 26.26 65.21
N SER A 11 25.50 26.68 65.34
CA SER A 11 24.45 25.84 65.94
C SER A 11 24.15 24.58 65.11
N LEU A 12 24.20 24.69 63.78
CA LEU A 12 24.02 23.56 62.86
C LEU A 12 25.21 22.62 62.89
N GLU A 13 26.44 23.14 62.96
CA GLU A 13 27.67 22.36 63.08
C GLU A 13 27.72 21.57 64.39
N ILE A 14 27.40 22.22 65.52
CA ILE A 14 27.31 21.57 66.85
C ILE A 14 26.23 20.50 66.85
N LEU A 15 25.04 20.80 66.30
CA LEU A 15 23.97 19.81 66.19
C LEU A 15 24.37 18.62 65.33
N ARG A 16 25.10 18.89 64.23
CA ARG A 16 25.63 17.84 63.37
C ARG A 16 26.63 16.97 64.10
N GLU A 17 27.57 17.50 64.88
CA GLU A 17 28.51 16.68 65.65
C GLU A 17 27.81 15.75 66.66
N ALA A 18 26.72 16.21 67.27
CA ALA A 18 25.95 15.41 68.22
C ALA A 18 25.16 14.26 67.56
N VAL A 19 24.83 14.37 66.28
CA VAL A 19 23.89 13.48 65.59
C VAL A 19 24.57 12.59 64.55
N PHE A 20 25.65 13.07 63.91
CA PHE A 20 26.26 12.41 62.75
C PHE A 20 26.72 10.98 63.05
N GLY A 21 26.18 10.01 62.32
CA GLY A 21 26.47 8.58 62.49
C GLY A 21 25.68 7.88 63.60
N ASN A 22 24.86 8.60 64.39
CA ASN A 22 24.05 8.05 65.49
C ASN A 22 22.55 8.10 65.17
N VAL A 23 21.97 6.93 64.85
CA VAL A 23 20.55 6.77 64.47
C VAL A 23 19.59 7.23 65.58
N ASN A 24 19.90 6.91 66.84
CA ASN A 24 19.02 7.24 67.97
C ASN A 24 18.93 8.76 68.19
N ASN A 25 20.07 9.44 68.07
CA ASN A 25 20.12 10.90 68.20
C ASN A 25 19.40 11.59 67.04
N LEU A 26 19.51 11.02 65.83
CA LEU A 26 18.80 11.52 64.66
C LEU A 26 17.29 11.33 64.77
N GLN A 27 16.82 10.21 65.33
CA GLN A 27 15.39 9.93 65.50
C GLN A 27 14.67 11.00 66.32
N PHE A 28 15.35 11.59 67.30
CA PHE A 28 14.85 12.73 68.06
C PHE A 28 14.58 13.96 67.18
N LEU A 29 15.38 14.19 66.13
CA LEU A 29 15.18 15.29 65.18
C LEU A 29 14.07 15.03 64.16
N CYS A 30 13.71 13.76 63.94
CA CYS A 30 12.68 13.35 62.99
C CYS A 30 11.23 13.55 63.47
N GLU A 31 10.99 13.98 64.71
CA GLU A 31 9.63 14.28 65.20
C GLU A 31 9.01 15.48 64.46
N ASN A 32 7.79 15.35 63.92
CA ASN A 32 7.14 16.35 63.07
C ASN A 32 7.16 17.79 63.62
N GLY A 33 6.94 17.97 64.94
CA GLY A 33 6.99 19.29 65.58
C GLY A 33 8.38 19.93 65.62
N ARG A 34 9.45 19.14 65.52
CA ARG A 34 10.84 19.62 65.46
C ARG A 34 11.32 19.85 64.04
N ILE A 35 10.81 19.11 63.06
CA ILE A 35 11.06 19.36 61.63
C ILE A 35 10.67 20.79 61.26
N HIS A 36 9.47 21.25 61.64
CA HIS A 36 9.04 22.63 61.38
C HIS A 36 9.92 23.68 62.07
N LYS A 37 10.32 23.44 63.32
CA LYS A 37 11.24 24.36 64.04
C LYS A 37 12.59 24.44 63.36
N PHE A 38 13.12 23.32 62.89
CA PHE A 38 14.38 23.25 62.18
C PHE A 38 14.28 23.94 60.79
N ALA A 39 13.22 23.66 60.03
CA ALA A 39 12.95 24.34 58.76
C ALA A 39 12.81 25.86 58.93
N ASN A 40 12.13 26.32 59.98
CA ASN A 40 12.00 27.73 60.31
C ASN A 40 13.35 28.38 60.66
N SER A 41 14.26 27.64 61.31
CA SER A 41 15.63 28.10 61.53
C SER A 41 16.33 28.37 60.19
N ILE A 42 16.23 27.44 59.22
CA ILE A 42 16.81 27.63 57.87
C ILE A 42 16.13 28.78 57.11
N CYS A 43 14.82 29.00 57.31
CA CYS A 43 14.06 30.09 56.68
C CYS A 43 14.23 31.45 57.35
N TRP A 44 14.91 31.53 58.50
CA TRP A 44 15.11 32.78 59.24
C TRP A 44 15.67 33.94 58.40
N PRO A 45 16.64 33.72 57.48
CA PRO A 45 17.05 34.72 56.50
C PRO A 45 15.89 35.32 55.68
N ALA A 46 14.97 34.48 55.21
CA ALA A 46 13.81 34.93 54.42
C ALA A 46 12.78 35.69 55.27
N PHE A 47 12.53 35.23 56.50
CA PHE A 47 11.63 35.92 57.44
C PHE A 47 12.16 37.30 57.84
N MET A 48 13.46 37.41 58.08
CA MET A 48 14.12 38.69 58.35
C MET A 48 13.85 39.70 57.22
N PHE A 49 14.11 39.32 55.96
CA PHE A 49 13.87 40.22 54.83
C PHE A 49 12.38 40.59 54.66
N GLN A 50 11.45 39.68 54.95
CA GLN A 50 10.01 39.95 54.88
C GLN A 50 9.55 40.97 55.94
N GLU A 51 10.00 40.82 57.20
CA GLU A 51 9.69 41.78 58.27
C GLU A 51 10.25 43.18 57.97
N PHE A 52 11.43 43.26 57.34
CA PHE A 52 12.00 44.54 56.87
C PHE A 52 11.19 45.19 55.75
N HIS A 53 10.70 44.41 54.79
CA HIS A 53 9.83 44.93 53.72
C HIS A 53 8.47 45.39 54.26
N GLN A 54 7.89 44.69 55.25
CA GLN A 54 6.64 45.10 55.89
C GLN A 54 6.80 46.38 56.73
N GLN A 55 7.94 46.58 57.41
CA GLN A 55 8.23 47.82 58.14
C GLN A 55 8.32 49.05 57.22
N LYS A 56 8.77 48.90 55.97
CA LYS A 56 8.78 50.00 54.97
C LYS A 56 7.38 50.48 54.53
N PHE A 57 6.33 49.66 54.69
CA PHE A 57 4.96 50.01 54.31
C PHE A 57 4.13 50.63 55.45
N LEU A 58 4.65 50.64 56.69
CA LEU A 58 3.92 51.07 57.88
C LEU A 58 4.29 52.47 58.39
N ASP A 59 5.21 53.20 57.73
CA ASP A 59 5.49 54.62 58.02
C ASP A 59 4.68 55.55 57.09
N PRO A 60 3.64 56.27 57.58
CA PRO A 60 2.73 57.08 56.77
C PRO A 60 3.04 58.58 56.87
N GLU A 61 4.30 59.01 56.75
CA GLU A 61 4.62 60.41 56.57
C GLU A 61 5.64 60.60 55.44
N VAL A 62 5.13 60.97 54.25
CA VAL A 62 5.60 62.04 53.34
C VAL A 62 4.94 61.83 51.95
N PRO A 63 4.48 62.89 51.25
CA PRO A 63 3.38 62.80 50.29
C PRO A 63 3.76 62.50 48.83
N ASN A 64 2.81 61.88 48.13
CA ASN A 64 2.65 61.72 46.68
C ASN A 64 3.30 62.82 45.82
N TRP A 65 4.09 62.41 44.82
CA TRP A 65 4.12 63.11 43.54
C TRP A 65 4.06 62.16 42.34
N LYS A 66 3.06 62.42 41.51
CA LYS A 66 2.84 61.86 40.17
C LYS A 66 4.07 62.13 39.28
N LEU A 67 4.49 61.10 38.57
CA LEU A 67 5.50 61.17 37.52
C LEU A 67 4.89 61.81 36.26
N ASP A 68 5.34 63.02 35.92
CA ASP A 68 5.28 63.54 34.55
C ASP A 68 6.70 63.54 33.95
N ARG A 69 6.79 63.10 32.70
CA ARG A 69 8.03 62.98 31.91
C ARG A 69 8.66 64.36 31.67
N GLN A 70 9.98 64.48 31.84
CA GLN A 70 10.96 64.91 30.80
C GLN A 70 12.31 65.35 31.38
N SER A 71 13.35 65.15 30.56
CA SER A 71 14.67 65.82 30.51
C SER A 71 15.79 65.43 31.49
N THR A 72 16.75 64.69 30.91
CA THR A 72 18.22 64.90 30.91
C THR A 72 18.86 65.91 31.87
N GLY A 73 19.89 65.44 32.60
CA GLY A 73 21.02 66.26 33.03
C GLY A 73 21.48 66.01 34.47
N ASN A 74 22.68 65.45 34.61
CA ASN A 74 23.64 65.46 35.73
C ASN A 74 23.13 65.62 37.18
N SER A 75 23.57 64.66 38.00
CA SER A 75 23.38 64.60 39.45
C SER A 75 23.78 65.89 40.17
N PRO A 76 23.06 66.21 41.25
CA PRO A 76 23.75 66.27 42.54
C PRO A 76 23.04 65.42 43.62
N THR A 77 23.90 64.88 44.48
CA THR A 77 23.67 64.20 45.75
C THR A 77 22.46 64.71 46.56
N LEU A 78 21.51 63.82 46.81
CA LEU A 78 20.56 63.93 47.92
C LEU A 78 20.68 62.65 48.75
N GLU A 79 21.05 62.83 50.02
CA GLU A 79 21.32 61.78 51.02
C GLU A 79 20.13 60.80 51.11
N SER A 80 20.34 59.58 50.63
CA SER A 80 19.43 58.47 50.85
C SER A 80 19.73 57.86 52.23
N PHE A 81 18.74 57.85 53.12
CA PHE A 81 18.77 57.02 54.32
C PHE A 81 19.20 55.57 53.96
N PRO A 82 20.06 54.93 54.78
CA PRO A 82 20.68 53.67 54.40
C PRO A 82 19.64 52.57 54.24
N SER A 83 19.56 52.04 53.03
CA SER A 83 18.86 50.79 52.72
C SER A 83 19.62 49.62 53.39
N PRO A 84 18.94 48.55 53.86
CA PRO A 84 19.60 47.40 54.50
C PRO A 84 20.51 46.58 53.56
N VAL A 85 20.77 47.07 52.35
CA VAL A 85 21.78 46.57 51.40
C VAL A 85 23.22 46.88 51.86
N ASP A 86 23.43 47.73 52.87
CA ASP A 86 24.76 47.97 53.45
C ASP A 86 25.13 47.00 54.60
N ILE A 87 24.38 45.90 54.81
CA ILE A 87 24.53 45.05 56.01
C ILE A 87 25.43 43.82 55.78
N LEU A 88 25.60 43.34 54.55
CA LEU A 88 26.59 42.33 54.12
C LEU A 88 26.90 42.60 52.65
N ASN A 89 28.18 42.66 52.24
CA ASN A 89 28.52 42.70 50.82
C ASN A 89 27.95 41.46 50.12
N THR A 90 27.63 41.53 48.82
CA THR A 90 27.13 40.38 48.04
C THR A 90 28.02 39.14 48.20
N THR A 91 29.33 39.35 48.37
CA THR A 91 30.33 38.33 48.68
C THR A 91 30.12 37.65 50.04
N GLU A 92 29.85 38.41 51.10
CA GLU A 92 29.63 37.89 52.45
C GLU A 92 28.30 37.13 52.54
N TRP A 93 27.28 37.57 51.78
CA TRP A 93 26.02 36.84 51.66
C TRP A 93 26.17 35.51 50.93
N ASN A 94 26.98 35.47 49.87
CA ASN A 94 27.31 34.24 49.14
C ASN A 94 28.07 33.28 50.06
N GLU A 95 29.09 33.77 50.78
CA GLU A 95 29.88 32.97 51.71
C GLU A 95 29.00 32.38 52.83
N TYR A 96 28.09 33.17 53.39
CA TYR A 96 27.08 32.70 54.34
C TYR A 96 26.17 31.62 53.73
N SER A 97 25.64 31.86 52.53
CA SER A 97 24.74 30.92 51.82
C SER A 97 25.44 29.58 51.52
N VAL A 98 26.72 29.62 51.15
CA VAL A 98 27.57 28.44 50.94
C VAL A 98 27.81 27.71 52.26
N LYS A 99 28.19 28.42 53.33
CA LYS A 99 28.42 27.82 54.66
C LYS A 99 27.15 27.17 55.23
N LEU A 100 26.01 27.83 55.11
CA LEU A 100 24.72 27.28 55.54
C LEU A 100 24.36 26.02 54.76
N SER A 101 24.53 26.05 53.44
CA SER A 101 24.26 24.90 52.56
C SER A 101 25.20 23.73 52.85
N LYS A 102 26.50 23.99 53.08
CA LYS A 102 27.49 22.99 53.52
C LYS A 102 27.15 22.41 54.88
N ALA A 103 26.78 23.24 55.86
CA ALA A 103 26.39 22.79 57.19
C ALA A 103 25.17 21.86 57.14
N LEU A 104 24.16 22.18 56.32
CA LEU A 104 22.99 21.34 56.14
C LEU A 104 23.33 20.02 55.40
N CYS A 105 24.14 20.07 54.35
CA CYS A 105 24.61 18.88 53.64
C CYS A 105 25.51 17.99 54.54
N SER A 106 26.16 18.58 55.56
CA SER A 106 27.10 17.88 56.45
C SER A 106 26.46 16.81 57.36
N PHE A 107 25.13 16.80 57.45
CA PHE A 107 24.36 15.73 58.08
C PHE A 107 24.34 14.44 57.25
N LEU A 108 24.51 14.52 55.92
CA LEU A 108 24.56 13.37 55.00
C LEU A 108 25.99 12.92 54.70
N LEU A 109 26.89 13.87 54.44
CA LEU A 109 28.28 13.61 54.06
C LEU A 109 29.25 14.41 54.95
N PRO A 110 30.51 13.98 55.13
CA PRO A 110 31.49 14.78 55.83
C PRO A 110 31.74 16.13 55.12
N PRO A 111 32.03 17.23 55.85
CA PRO A 111 32.30 18.55 55.26
C PRO A 111 33.36 18.55 54.14
N ASN A 112 34.36 17.67 54.25
CA ASN A 112 35.47 17.56 53.28
C ASN A 112 35.03 17.05 51.90
N GLU A 113 33.92 16.31 51.84
CA GLU A 113 33.35 15.72 50.62
C GLU A 113 32.31 16.65 49.95
N ILE A 114 31.92 17.73 50.63
CA ILE A 114 30.91 18.69 50.18
C ILE A 114 31.60 19.84 49.43
N ARG A 115 32.10 19.52 48.24
CA ARG A 115 32.54 20.51 47.24
C ARG A 115 31.54 20.59 46.08
N TYR A 116 31.25 21.81 45.67
CA TYR A 116 30.54 22.11 44.43
C TYR A 116 31.58 22.17 43.31
N CYS A 117 31.57 21.19 42.40
CA CYS A 117 32.39 21.19 41.19
C CYS A 117 31.46 20.91 40.00
N PRO A 118 31.29 21.85 39.06
CA PRO A 118 30.54 21.57 37.85
C PRO A 118 31.34 20.59 36.98
N GLY A 119 30.79 19.39 36.73
CA GLY A 119 31.25 18.48 35.68
C GLY A 119 32.32 17.41 36.01
N SER A 120 32.72 17.20 37.27
CA SER A 120 33.70 16.13 37.60
C SER A 120 33.06 14.77 37.86
N THR A 121 33.71 13.68 37.41
CA THR A 121 33.35 12.29 37.72
C THR A 121 33.43 12.03 39.23
N VAL A 122 32.27 11.90 39.87
CA VAL A 122 32.14 11.68 41.32
C VAL A 122 32.53 10.23 41.65
N THR A 123 33.55 10.06 42.48
CA THR A 123 34.05 8.76 42.93
C THR A 123 33.23 8.20 44.10
N LYS A 124 33.14 6.86 44.20
CA LYS A 124 32.42 6.17 45.28
C LYS A 124 33.11 6.43 46.62
N ILE A 125 32.38 6.97 47.59
CA ILE A 125 32.90 7.28 48.92
C ILE A 125 32.61 6.11 49.86
N SER A 126 33.64 5.52 50.49
CA SER A 126 33.51 4.50 51.54
C SER A 126 33.58 5.15 52.92
N LEU A 127 32.44 5.26 53.60
CA LEU A 127 32.32 5.84 54.93
C LEU A 127 31.87 4.79 55.97
N PRO A 128 32.34 4.87 57.23
CA PRO A 128 31.91 3.99 58.31
C PRO A 128 30.60 4.49 58.95
N ILE A 129 29.56 4.68 58.13
CA ILE A 129 28.23 5.13 58.58
C ILE A 129 27.22 4.02 58.32
N SER A 130 26.33 3.76 59.27
CA SER A 130 25.28 2.74 59.08
C SER A 130 24.28 3.17 57.99
N LEU A 131 23.83 2.23 57.16
CA LEU A 131 22.81 2.48 56.15
C LEU A 131 21.50 3.03 56.76
N ALA A 132 21.14 2.56 57.96
CA ALA A 132 19.98 3.03 58.71
C ALA A 132 20.06 4.53 59.07
N TYR A 133 21.26 5.03 59.39
CA TYR A 133 21.48 6.46 59.60
C TYR A 133 21.25 7.25 58.31
N TRP A 134 21.82 6.81 57.19
CA TRP A 134 21.65 7.50 55.90
C TRP A 134 20.20 7.52 55.43
N GLU A 135 19.48 6.40 55.58
CA GLU A 135 18.05 6.32 55.26
C GLU A 135 17.25 7.34 56.08
N GLN A 136 17.39 7.32 57.40
CA GLN A 136 16.64 8.21 58.27
C GLN A 136 17.02 9.68 58.08
N CYS A 137 18.29 9.97 57.76
CA CYS A 137 18.78 11.32 57.53
C CYS A 137 18.29 11.89 56.20
N ALA A 138 18.31 11.08 55.13
CA ALA A 138 17.76 11.46 53.84
C ALA A 138 16.27 11.78 53.95
N ARG A 139 15.47 10.91 54.60
CA ARG A 139 14.04 11.17 54.83
C ARG A 139 13.79 12.47 55.61
N TRP A 140 14.59 12.70 56.65
CA TRP A 140 14.50 13.91 57.47
C TRP A 140 14.81 15.18 56.69
N ILE A 141 15.89 15.19 55.90
CA ILE A 141 16.27 16.36 55.08
C ILE A 141 15.24 16.63 53.98
N ILE A 142 14.68 15.60 53.33
CA ILE A 142 13.63 15.80 52.32
C ILE A 142 12.40 16.48 52.93
N LYS A 143 11.97 16.07 54.14
CA LYS A 143 10.87 16.73 54.88
C LYS A 143 11.18 18.18 55.25
N ILE A 144 12.42 18.46 55.65
CA ILE A 144 12.88 19.82 55.94
C ILE A 144 12.81 20.67 54.67
N LEU A 145 13.41 20.23 53.57
CA LEU A 145 13.41 20.96 52.30
C LEU A 145 11.98 21.17 51.78
N SER A 146 11.11 20.18 51.94
CA SER A 146 9.68 20.27 51.61
C SER A 146 8.93 21.32 52.43
N THR A 147 9.47 21.75 53.58
CA THR A 147 8.93 22.86 54.38
C THR A 147 9.64 24.18 54.06
N VAL A 148 10.96 24.13 53.85
CA VAL A 148 11.80 25.32 53.62
C VAL A 148 11.43 26.07 52.35
N PHE A 149 11.33 25.40 51.19
CA PHE A 149 11.05 26.09 49.92
C PHE A 149 9.66 26.73 49.86
N PRO A 150 8.57 26.08 50.34
CA PRO A 150 7.28 26.75 50.49
C PRO A 150 7.32 27.98 51.41
N CYS A 151 8.02 27.89 52.55
CA CYS A 151 8.18 29.02 53.46
C CYS A 151 8.92 30.18 52.78
N ILE A 152 10.03 29.90 52.08
CA ILE A 152 10.79 30.91 51.32
C ILE A 152 9.91 31.58 50.24
N LYS A 153 9.09 30.81 49.52
CA LYS A 153 8.16 31.36 48.51
C LYS A 153 7.05 32.20 49.14
N ALA A 154 6.51 31.79 50.30
CA ALA A 154 5.49 32.55 51.02
C ALA A 154 6.01 33.91 51.53
N CYS A 155 7.33 34.06 51.67
CA CYS A 155 7.98 35.33 52.01
C CYS A 155 8.16 36.27 50.80
N ALA A 156 7.79 35.86 49.59
CA ALA A 156 7.88 36.70 48.39
C ALA A 156 6.59 37.52 48.16
N SER A 157 6.73 38.80 47.80
CA SER A 157 5.60 39.62 47.31
C SER A 157 5.22 39.21 45.89
N GLU A 158 3.96 39.48 45.50
CA GLU A 158 3.24 38.90 44.34
C GLU A 158 3.93 38.95 42.96
N THR A 159 5.07 39.63 42.76
CA THR A 159 5.71 39.68 41.44
C THR A 159 7.22 39.42 41.36
N GLU A 160 8.02 39.35 42.43
CA GLU A 160 9.45 38.98 42.31
C GLU A 160 10.12 38.68 43.67
N LEU A 161 11.04 37.71 43.70
CA LEU A 161 11.83 37.37 44.88
C LEU A 161 13.01 38.34 45.06
N PRO A 162 13.34 38.81 46.29
CA PRO A 162 14.56 39.57 46.53
C PRO A 162 15.81 38.79 46.07
N ASN A 163 16.73 39.47 45.37
CA ASN A 163 17.95 38.87 44.78
C ASN A 163 18.74 38.00 45.77
N HIS A 164 18.89 38.45 47.02
CA HIS A 164 19.60 37.71 48.07
C HIS A 164 18.94 36.38 48.47
N ILE A 165 17.61 36.34 48.54
CA ILE A 165 16.87 35.11 48.85
C ILE A 165 16.92 34.15 47.64
N ARG A 166 16.89 34.69 46.42
CA ARG A 166 17.06 33.91 45.19
C ARG A 166 18.44 33.25 45.12
N ILE A 167 19.50 33.99 45.46
CA ILE A 167 20.87 33.47 45.57
C ILE A 167 20.94 32.33 46.61
N LEU A 168 20.40 32.56 47.82
CA LEU A 168 20.40 31.55 48.88
C LEU A 168 19.67 30.27 48.45
N SER A 169 18.49 30.41 47.84
CA SER A 169 17.70 29.28 47.34
C SER A 169 18.45 28.51 46.25
N ASN A 170 19.07 29.20 45.27
CA ASN A 170 19.81 28.56 44.18
C ASN A 170 21.05 27.81 44.71
N ILE A 171 21.84 28.43 45.59
CA ILE A 171 23.02 27.80 46.21
C ILE A 171 22.59 26.55 47.00
N LEU A 172 21.53 26.66 47.80
CA LEU A 172 21.02 25.55 48.59
C LEU A 172 20.58 24.38 47.69
N GLN A 173 19.89 24.66 46.58
CA GLN A 173 19.44 23.65 45.62
C GLN A 173 20.61 22.94 44.93
N HIS A 174 21.62 23.67 44.45
CA HIS A 174 22.82 23.08 43.84
C HIS A 174 23.60 22.18 44.82
N TYR A 175 23.84 22.65 46.04
CA TYR A 175 24.54 21.84 47.05
C TYR A 175 23.76 20.60 47.46
N MET A 176 22.42 20.69 47.56
CA MET A 176 21.58 19.56 47.88
C MET A 176 21.50 18.54 46.75
N LEU A 177 21.32 18.96 45.50
CA LEU A 177 21.32 18.06 44.34
C LEU A 177 22.66 17.31 44.23
N SER A 178 23.79 18.02 44.37
CA SER A 178 25.12 17.40 44.36
C SER A 178 25.31 16.40 45.51
N THR A 179 24.83 16.74 46.71
CA THR A 179 24.92 15.87 47.90
C THR A 179 24.04 14.63 47.75
N PHE A 180 22.79 14.77 47.31
CA PHE A 180 21.90 13.63 47.06
C PHE A 180 22.46 12.71 45.97
N LYS A 181 23.02 13.28 44.89
CA LYS A 181 23.70 12.50 43.84
C LYS A 181 24.87 11.69 44.39
N LYS A 182 25.73 12.30 45.21
CA LYS A 182 26.86 11.62 45.89
C LYS A 182 26.39 10.51 46.83
N VAL A 183 25.37 10.77 47.65
CA VAL A 183 24.78 9.77 48.56
C VAL A 183 24.24 8.57 47.78
N LEU A 184 23.54 8.82 46.67
CA LEU A 184 22.96 7.77 45.84
C LEU A 184 24.02 6.94 45.10
N ILE A 185 25.13 7.56 44.66
CA ILE A 185 26.29 6.85 44.09
C ILE A 185 26.93 5.91 45.13
N SER A 186 27.04 6.35 46.38
CA SER A 186 27.65 5.56 47.46
C SER A 186 26.72 4.44 47.99
N ALA A 187 25.40 4.69 48.05
CA ALA A 187 24.40 3.76 48.56
C ALA A 187 23.11 3.79 47.73
N PRO A 188 23.05 3.06 46.59
CA PRO A 188 21.91 3.13 45.67
C PRO A 188 20.61 2.53 46.27
N VAL A 189 20.71 1.64 47.26
CA VAL A 189 19.57 1.08 48.03
C VAL A 189 18.65 2.17 48.62
N LEU A 190 19.20 3.36 48.90
CA LEU A 190 18.44 4.48 49.45
C LEU A 190 17.42 5.07 48.48
N LEU A 191 17.49 4.75 47.18
CA LEU A 191 16.54 5.22 46.16
C LEU A 191 15.08 4.98 46.57
N LYS A 192 14.79 3.83 47.19
CA LYS A 192 13.44 3.51 47.67
C LYS A 192 12.97 4.52 48.73
N SER A 193 13.83 4.86 49.68
CA SER A 193 13.53 5.82 50.75
C SER A 193 13.39 7.25 50.19
N PHE A 194 14.15 7.62 49.16
CA PHE A 194 13.98 8.88 48.43
C PHE A 194 12.62 8.97 47.72
N ARG A 195 12.14 7.87 47.12
CA ARG A 195 10.82 7.79 46.47
C ARG A 195 9.67 7.91 47.47
N GLU A 196 9.73 7.17 48.57
CA GLU A 196 8.68 7.16 49.60
C GLU A 196 8.43 8.55 50.22
N GLU A 197 9.47 9.39 50.29
CA GLU A 197 9.38 10.75 50.82
C GLU A 197 9.15 11.83 49.75
N GLY A 198 8.90 11.45 48.49
CA GLY A 198 8.52 12.40 47.44
C GLY A 198 9.66 13.31 46.94
N LEU A 199 10.90 12.83 46.88
CA LEU A 199 12.05 13.63 46.40
C LEU A 199 11.80 14.23 45.00
N TRP A 200 11.23 13.45 44.09
CA TRP A 200 11.00 13.92 42.71
C TRP A 200 9.92 15.00 42.65
N ASP A 201 8.84 14.84 43.42
CA ASP A 201 7.79 15.86 43.55
C ASP A 201 8.35 17.16 44.14
N LEU A 202 9.30 17.05 45.07
CA LEU A 202 10.02 18.18 45.62
C LEU A 202 10.87 18.87 44.53
N ILE A 203 11.81 18.15 43.91
CA ILE A 203 12.77 18.69 42.93
C ILE A 203 12.05 19.34 41.74
N PHE A 204 10.99 18.71 41.20
CA PHE A 204 10.28 19.19 40.02
C PHE A 204 9.08 20.10 40.33
N SER A 205 8.86 20.46 41.61
CA SER A 205 7.79 21.38 41.99
C SER A 205 7.99 22.80 41.40
N GLU A 206 6.89 23.55 41.24
CA GLU A 206 6.89 25.00 40.96
C GLU A 206 7.71 25.84 41.95
N LYS A 207 8.13 25.23 43.06
CA LYS A 207 8.85 25.89 44.16
C LYS A 207 10.35 25.62 44.13
N ILE A 208 10.83 24.68 43.31
CA ILE A 208 12.25 24.33 43.20
C ILE A 208 12.70 24.40 41.74
N PHE A 209 11.94 23.80 40.82
CA PHE A 209 12.34 23.69 39.41
C PHE A 209 12.06 24.95 38.58
N TYR A 210 11.03 25.72 38.94
CA TYR A 210 10.56 26.90 38.19
C TYR A 210 10.88 28.25 38.88
N PHE A 211 11.74 28.26 39.89
CA PHE A 211 12.24 29.51 40.46
C PHE A 211 13.10 30.25 39.41
N GLY A 212 12.69 31.48 39.07
CA GLY A 212 13.23 32.24 37.94
C GLY A 212 14.75 32.41 38.00
N SER A 213 15.43 32.07 36.90
CA SER A 213 16.87 32.20 36.76
C SER A 213 17.28 33.66 36.55
N SER A 214 18.29 34.12 37.29
CA SER A 214 19.12 35.25 36.86
C SER A 214 20.52 34.78 36.59
N LEU A 215 20.97 35.04 35.37
CA LEU A 215 22.32 34.81 34.85
C LEU A 215 23.43 35.41 35.75
N GLU A 216 23.09 36.40 36.57
CA GLU A 216 24.03 37.12 37.45
C GLU A 216 24.62 36.28 38.59
N CYS A 217 23.98 35.19 39.03
CA CYS A 217 24.47 34.41 40.19
C CYS A 217 25.64 33.47 39.87
N ILE A 218 25.83 33.07 38.61
CA ILE A 218 26.77 32.00 38.23
C ILE A 218 28.22 32.50 38.20
N HIS A 219 28.46 33.75 37.80
CA HIS A 219 29.81 34.31 37.73
C HIS A 219 30.53 34.39 39.09
N GLN A 220 29.80 34.33 40.20
CA GLN A 220 30.37 34.44 41.55
C GLN A 220 30.66 33.10 42.23
N ILE A 221 30.05 31.99 41.79
CA ILE A 221 30.28 30.65 42.37
C ILE A 221 31.63 30.07 41.90
N VAL A 222 32.08 30.43 40.68
CA VAL A 222 33.33 29.93 40.09
C VAL A 222 34.57 30.67 40.62
N GLY A 223 34.42 31.92 41.08
CA GLY A 223 35.55 32.75 41.54
C GLY A 223 36.20 32.32 42.86
N GLU A 224 35.51 31.53 43.70
CA GLU A 224 36.08 31.06 44.98
C GLU A 224 37.00 29.84 44.84
N THR A 225 36.93 29.11 43.72
CA THR A 225 37.75 27.90 43.50
C THR A 225 39.21 28.17 43.12
N GLU A 226 39.60 29.40 42.78
CA GLU A 226 40.93 29.71 42.25
C GLU A 226 41.98 30.14 43.31
N THR A 227 41.66 30.23 44.60
CA THR A 227 42.62 30.79 45.59
C THR A 227 43.38 29.78 46.45
N GLN A 228 43.26 28.47 46.23
CA GLN A 228 44.05 27.48 46.98
C GLN A 228 44.44 26.25 46.15
N THR A 229 45.45 26.40 45.28
CA THR A 229 46.48 25.36 45.03
C THR A 229 47.57 25.96 44.14
N ASP A 230 48.68 26.37 44.75
CA ASP A 230 49.95 26.62 44.05
C ASP A 230 50.73 25.30 43.90
N HIS A 231 51.45 25.19 42.79
CA HIS A 231 52.42 24.17 42.38
C HIS A 231 51.88 22.80 41.93
N PHE A 232 51.64 22.64 40.62
CA PHE A 232 52.54 21.93 39.70
C PHE A 232 52.06 22.09 38.23
N THR A 233 52.96 22.59 37.39
CA THR A 233 53.00 22.53 35.92
C THR A 233 52.88 21.06 35.46
N ASP A 234 52.32 20.64 34.32
CA ASP A 234 52.35 21.11 32.94
C ASP A 234 51.28 20.37 32.11
N ALA A 235 51.02 20.88 30.90
CA ALA A 235 50.44 20.22 29.72
C ALA A 235 48.90 20.23 29.57
N ALA A 236 48.38 21.29 28.95
CA ALA A 236 47.91 21.24 27.56
C ALA A 236 47.26 22.58 27.18
N GLU A 237 48.00 23.44 26.50
CA GLU A 237 47.41 24.45 25.62
C GLU A 237 46.65 23.74 24.50
N SER A 238 45.33 23.89 24.44
CA SER A 238 44.65 23.87 23.15
C SER A 238 43.38 24.73 23.16
N THR A 239 43.47 25.79 22.34
CA THR A 239 42.39 26.42 21.58
C THR A 239 41.20 26.97 22.34
N GLY A 240 41.20 28.30 22.47
CA GLY A 240 40.03 29.09 22.77
C GLY A 240 38.92 28.87 21.75
N TYR A 241 37.84 28.27 22.22
CA TYR A 241 36.49 28.54 21.76
C TYR A 241 35.72 29.00 22.99
N LYS A 242 35.35 30.29 23.03
CA LYS A 242 34.22 30.75 23.83
C LYS A 242 33.00 30.01 23.30
N SER A 243 32.63 28.91 23.95
CA SER A 243 31.36 28.24 23.67
C SER A 243 30.24 29.19 24.12
N ASN A 244 29.58 29.82 23.16
CA ASN A 244 28.24 30.35 23.35
C ASN A 244 27.33 29.15 23.69
N LEU A 245 27.23 28.81 24.98
CA LEU A 245 26.24 27.86 25.46
C LEU A 245 24.88 28.59 25.47
N PRO A 246 23.83 28.04 24.82
CA PRO A 246 22.48 28.60 24.88
C PRO A 246 21.97 28.73 26.30
N ASP A 247 21.04 29.67 26.50
CA ASP A 247 20.22 29.93 27.69
C ASP A 247 19.58 28.67 28.33
N VAL A 248 20.38 27.83 28.98
CA VAL A 248 19.91 26.67 29.76
C VAL A 248 20.26 26.90 31.21
N ASN A 249 19.24 27.05 32.04
CA ASN A 249 19.37 27.15 33.48
C ASN A 249 20.13 25.92 34.01
N ILE A 250 21.38 26.13 34.45
CA ILE A 250 22.30 25.08 34.90
C ILE A 250 21.65 24.15 35.94
N LEU A 251 20.86 24.72 36.85
CA LEU A 251 20.11 23.99 37.87
C LEU A 251 19.10 22.98 37.28
N GLN A 252 18.34 23.38 36.25
CA GLN A 252 17.35 22.51 35.62
C GLN A 252 18.02 21.35 34.88
N SER A 253 19.15 21.62 34.22
CA SER A 253 19.99 20.58 33.60
C SER A 253 20.57 19.61 34.63
N GLU A 254 21.05 20.11 35.78
CA GLU A 254 21.59 19.28 36.87
C GLU A 254 20.51 18.41 37.52
N ALA A 255 19.30 18.94 37.73
CA ALA A 255 18.17 18.20 38.26
C ALA A 255 17.71 17.08 37.29
N ILE A 256 17.62 17.38 35.99
CA ILE A 256 17.31 16.38 34.95
C ILE A 256 18.40 15.30 34.91
N SER A 257 19.69 15.68 34.94
CA SER A 257 20.81 14.73 34.96
C SER A 257 20.83 13.84 36.22
N PHE A 258 20.44 14.38 37.38
CA PHE A 258 20.35 13.60 38.61
C PHE A 258 19.23 12.56 38.54
N LEU A 259 18.07 12.93 38.00
CA LEU A 259 16.98 11.99 37.79
C LEU A 259 17.34 10.94 36.73
N GLU A 260 17.96 11.35 35.61
CA GLU A 260 18.48 10.43 34.59
C GLU A 260 19.43 9.38 35.19
N PHE A 261 20.35 9.81 36.06
CA PHE A 261 21.22 8.90 36.79
C PHE A 261 20.42 7.92 37.67
N ALA A 262 19.46 8.42 38.46
CA ALA A 262 18.64 7.55 39.32
C ALA A 262 17.79 6.53 38.53
N ALA A 263 17.29 6.93 37.36
CA ALA A 263 16.52 6.08 36.47
C ALA A 263 17.36 4.97 35.81
N THR A 264 18.68 5.17 35.69
CA THR A 264 19.64 4.27 35.01
C THR A 264 20.52 3.47 35.96
N LEU A 265 20.27 3.55 37.27
CA LEU A 265 20.98 2.75 38.27
C LEU A 265 20.75 1.25 38.06
N ASN A 266 21.83 0.47 38.01
CA ASN A 266 21.76 -1.00 37.83
C ASN A 266 20.93 -1.73 38.89
N GLU A 267 20.88 -1.20 40.12
CA GLU A 267 20.12 -1.76 41.25
C GLU A 267 18.63 -1.33 41.24
N ASN A 268 18.26 -0.38 40.39
CA ASN A 268 16.87 0.00 40.19
C ASN A 268 16.18 -1.10 39.39
N THR A 269 15.01 -1.56 39.86
CA THR A 269 14.20 -2.59 39.18
C THR A 269 12.97 -2.00 38.49
N ASN A 270 12.62 -0.76 38.80
CA ASN A 270 11.47 -0.06 38.25
C ASN A 270 11.74 1.45 38.22
N ASN A 271 11.84 2.03 37.02
CA ASN A 271 12.07 3.46 36.81
C ASN A 271 10.78 4.27 36.58
N LEU A 272 9.60 3.71 36.88
CA LEU A 272 8.31 4.37 36.74
C LEU A 272 8.23 5.74 37.44
N PRO A 273 8.68 5.91 38.71
CA PRO A 273 8.59 7.20 39.40
C PRO A 273 9.43 8.28 38.72
N GLU A 274 10.64 7.91 38.27
CA GLU A 274 11.55 8.83 37.59
C GLU A 274 11.00 9.24 36.22
N CYS A 275 10.51 8.28 35.41
CA CYS A 275 9.89 8.58 34.13
C CYS A 275 8.62 9.43 34.28
N SER A 276 7.81 9.21 35.33
CA SER A 276 6.62 10.01 35.63
C SER A 276 6.97 11.46 35.96
N ALA A 277 8.01 11.67 36.77
CA ALA A 277 8.45 13.02 37.13
C ALA A 277 9.00 13.78 35.90
N LEU A 278 9.82 13.14 35.05
CA LEU A 278 10.26 13.75 33.78
C LEU A 278 9.11 14.07 32.84
N LEU A 279 8.11 13.19 32.77
CA LEU A 279 6.93 13.38 31.93
C LEU A 279 6.10 14.57 32.39
N SER A 280 5.91 14.71 33.71
CA SER A 280 5.24 15.88 34.29
C SER A 280 6.02 17.17 33.99
N ALA A 281 7.34 17.15 34.11
CA ALA A 281 8.20 18.28 33.75
C ALA A 281 8.05 18.65 32.27
N LEU A 282 8.01 17.66 31.37
CA LEU A 282 7.82 17.86 29.94
C LEU A 282 6.49 18.58 29.64
N GLU A 283 5.39 18.14 30.25
CA GLU A 283 4.04 18.71 30.06
C GLU A 283 3.93 20.16 30.58
N HIS A 284 4.70 20.51 31.61
CA HIS A 284 4.74 21.87 32.14
C HIS A 284 5.69 22.82 31.36
N CYS A 285 6.62 22.31 30.55
CA CYS A 285 7.68 23.09 29.88
C CYS A 285 7.36 23.52 28.43
N THR A 286 6.10 23.54 27.99
CA THR A 286 5.73 23.75 26.58
C THR A 286 6.17 25.10 25.99
N ASN A 287 6.44 26.11 26.82
CA ASN A 287 6.79 27.47 26.38
C ASN A 287 8.32 27.71 26.29
N GLY A 288 9.16 26.73 26.62
CA GLY A 288 10.63 26.84 26.63
C GLY A 288 11.32 25.69 25.88
N PRO A 289 11.59 25.83 24.56
CA PRO A 289 12.02 24.70 23.73
C PRO A 289 13.40 24.13 24.12
N GLY A 290 14.30 24.92 24.72
CA GLY A 290 15.61 24.45 25.18
C GLY A 290 15.56 23.44 26.34
N LEU A 291 14.59 23.59 27.26
CA LEU A 291 14.41 22.69 28.38
C LEU A 291 13.76 21.36 27.94
N VAL A 292 12.79 21.44 27.02
CA VAL A 292 12.16 20.28 26.38
C VAL A 292 13.20 19.41 25.67
N VAL A 293 14.14 20.03 24.93
CA VAL A 293 15.26 19.30 24.29
C VAL A 293 16.10 18.54 25.30
N THR A 294 16.39 19.13 26.46
CA THR A 294 17.17 18.46 27.53
C THR A 294 16.41 17.26 28.11
N ILE A 295 15.11 17.40 28.40
CA ILE A 295 14.26 16.31 28.90
C ILE A 295 14.17 15.16 27.88
N LEU A 296 13.98 15.48 26.60
CA LEU A 296 13.93 14.46 25.54
C LEU A 296 15.25 13.71 25.42
N LYS A 297 16.41 14.39 25.49
CA LYS A 297 17.72 13.72 25.50
C LYS A 297 17.83 12.74 26.67
N SER A 298 17.37 13.12 27.86
CA SER A 298 17.39 12.23 29.01
C SER A 298 16.48 11.02 28.84
N PHE A 299 15.30 11.16 28.24
CA PHE A 299 14.48 9.98 27.90
C PHE A 299 15.19 8.99 26.96
N HIS A 300 15.98 9.47 25.99
CA HIS A 300 16.77 8.59 25.12
C HIS A 300 17.87 7.86 25.90
N VAL A 301 18.58 8.57 26.80
CA VAL A 301 19.63 7.96 27.62
C VAL A 301 19.04 6.88 28.53
N ILE A 302 17.91 7.16 29.18
CA ILE A 302 17.21 6.21 30.04
C ILE A 302 16.77 4.97 29.24
N LEU A 303 16.17 5.17 28.06
CA LEU A 303 15.74 4.06 27.20
C LEU A 303 16.91 3.18 26.74
N LYS A 304 18.09 3.76 26.49
CA LYS A 304 19.29 3.01 26.05
C LYS A 304 19.99 2.26 27.18
N LEU A 305 20.05 2.85 28.38
CA LEU A 305 20.80 2.28 29.50
C LEU A 305 19.94 1.33 30.36
N ALA A 306 18.63 1.54 30.45
CA ALA A 306 17.71 0.75 31.28
C ALA A 306 16.52 0.20 30.46
N THR A 307 16.80 -0.42 29.31
CA THR A 307 15.81 -0.75 28.28
C THR A 307 14.58 -1.51 28.80
N GLU A 308 14.76 -2.67 29.44
CA GLU A 308 13.63 -3.55 29.83
C GLU A 308 12.66 -2.86 30.80
N GLN A 309 13.19 -2.16 31.81
CA GLN A 309 12.40 -1.45 32.81
C GLN A 309 11.68 -0.25 32.19
N THR A 310 12.39 0.48 31.33
CA THR A 310 11.86 1.66 30.64
C THR A 310 10.72 1.30 29.70
N LEU A 311 10.78 0.15 29.01
CA LEU A 311 9.68 -0.32 28.15
C LEU A 311 8.36 -0.48 28.92
N VAL A 312 8.43 -1.04 30.14
CA VAL A 312 7.26 -1.22 31.02
C VAL A 312 6.75 0.12 31.53
N SER A 313 7.65 0.99 32.00
CA SER A 313 7.29 2.34 32.48
C SER A 313 6.66 3.18 31.38
N PHE A 314 7.25 3.21 30.19
CA PHE A 314 6.73 3.96 29.04
C PHE A 314 5.35 3.49 28.62
N LYS A 315 5.11 2.18 28.65
CA LYS A 315 3.79 1.60 28.39
C LYS A 315 2.76 2.08 29.41
N SER A 316 3.09 2.01 30.69
CA SER A 316 2.13 2.34 31.75
C SER A 316 1.77 3.83 31.82
N LEU A 317 2.70 4.71 31.45
CA LEU A 317 2.51 6.17 31.49
C LEU A 317 2.03 6.77 30.16
N ASP A 318 1.98 5.97 29.09
CA ASP A 318 1.74 6.42 27.71
C ASP A 318 2.68 7.56 27.28
N VAL A 319 3.98 7.39 27.58
CA VAL A 319 5.02 8.41 27.37
C VAL A 319 5.07 8.86 25.91
N LEU A 320 5.03 7.91 24.97
CA LEU A 320 5.18 8.21 23.54
C LEU A 320 4.06 9.11 23.02
N THR A 321 2.81 8.85 23.38
CA THR A 321 1.68 9.70 22.96
C THR A 321 1.86 11.12 23.47
N ARG A 322 2.25 11.30 24.73
CA ARG A 322 2.45 12.63 25.33
C ARG A 322 3.67 13.36 24.74
N VAL A 323 4.76 12.64 24.51
CA VAL A 323 5.96 13.17 23.84
C VAL A 323 5.63 13.63 22.42
N LEU A 324 4.91 12.81 21.64
CA LEU A 324 4.48 13.19 20.29
C LEU A 324 3.48 14.35 20.30
N LYS A 325 2.58 14.44 21.29
CA LYS A 325 1.69 15.61 21.46
C LYS A 325 2.48 16.90 21.65
N VAL A 326 3.53 16.89 22.48
CA VAL A 326 4.41 18.05 22.66
C VAL A 326 5.11 18.40 21.36
N ALA A 327 5.59 17.40 20.60
CA ALA A 327 6.17 17.64 19.27
C ALA A 327 5.15 18.26 18.30
N CYS A 328 3.90 17.78 18.29
CA CYS A 328 2.83 18.35 17.46
C CYS A 328 2.54 19.82 17.81
N LEU A 329 2.54 20.17 19.09
CA LEU A 329 2.36 21.56 19.54
C LEU A 329 3.52 22.45 19.09
N GLN A 330 4.78 21.99 19.22
CA GLN A 330 5.95 22.75 18.74
C GLN A 330 5.92 22.92 17.21
N ALA A 331 5.53 21.87 16.47
CA ALA A 331 5.37 21.92 15.02
C ALA A 331 4.27 22.90 14.58
N GLN A 332 3.17 23.00 15.32
CA GLN A 332 2.13 24.00 15.07
C GLN A 332 2.62 25.43 15.32
N GLU A 333 3.41 25.66 16.36
CA GLU A 333 4.00 26.97 16.64
C GLU A 333 5.03 27.38 15.56
N LEU A 334 5.85 26.44 15.07
CA LEU A 334 6.76 26.67 13.93
C LEU A 334 5.99 27.15 12.69
N ARG A 335 4.83 26.56 12.40
CA ARG A 335 3.99 26.97 11.28
C ARG A 335 3.36 28.35 11.46
N LYS A 336 2.99 28.73 12.68
CA LYS A 336 2.49 30.09 12.98
C LYS A 336 3.59 31.14 12.88
N ALA A 337 4.84 30.79 13.22
CA ALA A 337 5.99 31.67 13.14
C ALA A 337 6.47 31.94 11.70
N HIS A 338 6.10 31.08 10.74
CA HIS A 338 6.31 31.30 9.31
C HIS A 338 4.99 31.65 8.59
N PRO A 339 4.43 32.87 8.73
CA PRO A 339 3.43 33.33 7.79
C PRO A 339 4.09 33.60 6.44
N SER A 340 3.43 33.14 5.38
CA SER A 340 3.73 33.34 3.97
C SER A 340 4.38 34.69 3.62
N ASP A 341 5.39 34.62 2.75
CA ASP A 341 6.26 35.65 2.17
C ASP A 341 5.58 36.82 1.41
N ASP A 342 4.33 37.20 1.72
CA ASP A 342 3.56 38.18 0.92
C ASP A 342 3.54 39.62 1.47
N PHE A 343 4.29 39.95 2.53
CA PHE A 343 4.39 41.35 3.01
C PHE A 343 5.82 41.73 3.43
N ARG A 344 6.74 41.80 2.46
CA ARG A 344 7.94 42.66 2.58
C ARG A 344 7.82 43.88 1.67
N GLY A 345 6.94 44.79 2.09
CA GLY A 345 6.85 46.16 1.57
C GLY A 345 6.92 47.16 2.71
N ASN A 346 8.09 47.80 2.84
CA ASN A 346 8.41 49.02 3.61
C ASN A 346 8.44 48.97 5.15
N GLY A 347 9.63 49.28 5.68
CA GLY A 347 9.74 50.31 6.72
C GLY A 347 10.40 49.91 8.04
N SER A 348 11.59 50.48 8.24
CA SER A 348 12.21 50.87 9.52
C SER A 348 13.01 49.86 10.35
N GLN A 349 14.19 50.35 10.73
CA GLN A 349 15.23 49.74 11.55
C GLN A 349 14.81 49.72 13.03
N SER A 350 14.70 48.52 13.60
CA SER A 350 15.09 48.16 14.97
C SER A 350 14.80 46.67 15.15
N ASN A 351 15.79 45.86 15.58
CA ASN A 351 15.67 44.53 16.24
C ASN A 351 16.70 43.49 15.76
N ASN A 352 18.00 43.77 15.87
CA ASN A 352 19.01 42.72 15.67
C ASN A 352 19.04 41.70 16.83
N VAL A 353 18.69 42.08 18.06
CA VAL A 353 18.68 41.17 19.23
C VAL A 353 17.43 40.27 19.27
N GLN A 354 16.32 40.73 18.68
CA GLN A 354 15.06 39.96 18.65
C GLN A 354 15.04 38.92 17.52
N MET A 355 15.86 39.09 16.48
CA MET A 355 16.02 38.09 15.41
C MET A 355 16.85 36.89 15.85
N ASP A 356 17.97 37.10 16.56
CA ASP A 356 18.82 35.99 17.03
C ASP A 356 18.07 35.06 18.01
N SER A 357 17.24 35.63 18.90
CA SER A 357 16.44 34.83 19.85
C SER A 357 15.25 34.10 19.22
N LEU A 358 14.71 34.62 18.11
CA LEU A 358 13.65 33.96 17.34
C LEU A 358 14.22 32.79 16.53
N ASP A 359 15.39 32.98 15.92
CA ASP A 359 16.09 31.96 15.13
C ASP A 359 16.54 30.79 16.03
N GLU A 360 16.99 31.10 17.26
CA GLU A 360 17.33 30.09 18.26
C GLU A 360 16.09 29.32 18.79
N ARG A 361 14.93 29.98 18.94
CA ARG A 361 13.67 29.28 19.26
C ARG A 361 13.22 28.34 18.14
N ILE A 362 13.29 28.78 16.90
CA ILE A 362 12.93 27.96 15.73
C ILE A 362 13.83 26.73 15.65
N LYS A 363 15.15 26.91 15.80
CA LYS A 363 16.12 25.81 15.84
C LYS A 363 15.87 24.82 16.98
N ASN A 364 15.56 25.33 18.17
CA ASN A 364 15.26 24.48 19.32
C ASN A 364 13.92 23.72 19.17
N ALA A 365 12.91 24.34 18.57
CA ALA A 365 11.63 23.68 18.28
C ALA A 365 11.78 22.58 17.21
N LEU A 366 12.55 22.82 16.14
CA LEU A 366 12.91 21.78 15.16
C LEU A 366 13.65 20.61 15.82
N THR A 367 14.67 20.92 16.63
CA THR A 367 15.44 19.91 17.38
C THR A 367 14.54 19.10 18.33
N CYS A 368 13.56 19.75 18.96
CA CYS A 368 12.57 19.09 19.81
C CYS A 368 11.72 18.08 19.03
N VAL A 369 11.18 18.48 17.89
CA VAL A 369 10.35 17.63 17.02
C VAL A 369 11.15 16.41 16.53
N GLU A 370 12.39 16.62 16.10
CA GLU A 370 13.30 15.53 15.68
C GLU A 370 13.64 14.57 16.81
N LEU A 371 14.01 15.07 17.99
CA LEU A 371 14.32 14.22 19.15
C LEU A 371 13.09 13.44 19.60
N ALA A 372 11.93 14.07 19.70
CA ALA A 372 10.69 13.38 20.08
C ALA A 372 10.35 12.24 19.13
N PHE A 373 10.51 12.47 17.81
CA PHE A 373 10.28 11.44 16.81
C PHE A 373 11.35 10.33 16.86
N ASN A 374 12.62 10.67 17.09
CA ASN A 374 13.69 9.70 17.24
C ASN A 374 13.48 8.79 18.45
N LEU A 375 12.96 9.32 19.57
CA LEU A 375 12.61 8.51 20.74
C LEU A 375 11.51 7.49 20.40
N PHE A 376 10.49 7.93 19.67
CA PHE A 376 9.44 7.05 19.17
C PHE A 376 10.01 5.95 18.26
N LYS A 377 10.84 6.33 17.28
CA LYS A 377 11.49 5.40 16.36
C LYS A 377 12.35 4.38 17.12
N GLU A 378 13.18 4.82 18.05
CA GLU A 378 14.00 3.93 18.89
C GLU A 378 13.12 2.92 19.65
N TYR A 379 12.06 3.38 20.32
CA TYR A 379 11.14 2.48 21.04
C TYR A 379 10.50 1.42 20.13
N VAL A 380 9.99 1.84 18.97
CA VAL A 380 9.37 0.96 17.97
C VAL A 380 10.39 -0.05 17.42
N THR A 381 11.66 0.31 17.30
CA THR A 381 12.70 -0.61 16.81
C THR A 381 13.11 -1.68 17.82
N ILE A 382 12.98 -1.41 19.12
CA ILE A 382 13.47 -2.28 20.18
C ILE A 382 12.53 -3.48 20.45
N SER A 383 11.21 -3.31 20.30
CA SER A 383 10.24 -4.34 20.70
C SER A 383 9.03 -4.43 19.77
N ASP A 384 8.77 -5.62 19.22
CA ASP A 384 7.55 -5.91 18.46
C ASP A 384 6.28 -5.79 19.31
N LEU A 385 6.36 -6.17 20.60
CA LEU A 385 5.31 -5.91 21.59
C LEU A 385 5.03 -4.41 21.73
N GLY A 386 6.08 -3.58 21.68
CA GLY A 386 5.97 -2.12 21.66
C GLY A 386 5.19 -1.61 20.44
N ARG A 387 5.46 -2.16 19.25
CA ARG A 387 4.72 -1.80 18.02
C ARG A 387 3.24 -2.16 18.11
N MET A 388 2.93 -3.34 18.66
CA MET A 388 1.55 -3.76 18.88
C MET A 388 0.81 -2.82 19.83
N ILE A 389 1.45 -2.38 20.92
CA ILE A 389 0.84 -1.42 21.86
C ILE A 389 0.52 -0.10 21.15
N ILE A 390 1.43 0.38 20.30
CA ILE A 390 1.22 1.62 19.52
C ILE A 390 0.08 1.46 18.51
N LEU A 391 -0.01 0.31 17.84
CA LEU A 391 -1.11 0.00 16.92
C LEU A 391 -2.48 0.11 17.60
N HIS A 392 -2.58 -0.27 18.88
CA HIS A 392 -3.81 -0.15 19.67
C HIS A 392 -4.04 1.22 20.30
N ASN A 393 -3.10 2.17 20.15
CA ASN A 393 -3.22 3.52 20.70
C ASN A 393 -3.57 4.56 19.61
N ALA A 394 -4.87 4.81 19.45
CA ALA A 394 -5.39 5.75 18.46
C ALA A 394 -4.86 7.19 18.63
N ASN A 395 -4.58 7.64 19.86
CA ASN A 395 -4.04 8.97 20.11
C ASN A 395 -2.59 9.09 19.62
N CYS A 396 -1.78 8.06 19.87
CA CYS A 396 -0.40 7.98 19.40
C CYS A 396 -0.36 8.00 17.87
N ILE A 397 -1.21 7.20 17.22
CA ILE A 397 -1.36 7.16 15.77
C ILE A 397 -1.79 8.53 15.23
N GLY A 398 -2.76 9.19 15.88
CA GLY A 398 -3.19 10.55 15.52
C GLY A 398 -2.03 11.54 15.51
N CYS A 399 -1.21 11.56 16.56
CA CYS A 399 -0.04 12.44 16.65
C CYS A 399 1.01 12.11 15.58
N LEU A 400 1.20 10.82 15.26
CA LEU A 400 2.11 10.40 14.20
C LEU A 400 1.69 10.96 12.83
N PHE A 401 0.40 10.92 12.50
CA PHE A 401 -0.13 11.53 11.27
C PHE A 401 -0.17 13.07 11.31
N ASP A 402 -0.28 13.69 12.49
CA ASP A 402 -0.16 15.15 12.60
C ASP A 402 1.25 15.63 12.25
N LEU A 403 2.28 14.85 12.60
CA LEU A 403 3.68 15.12 12.24
C LEU A 403 4.00 14.85 10.76
N PHE A 404 3.15 14.12 10.02
CA PHE A 404 3.32 13.91 8.58
C PHE A 404 3.33 15.23 7.77
N GLN A 405 2.72 16.27 8.32
CA GLN A 405 2.68 17.60 7.71
C GLN A 405 4.06 18.26 7.65
N GLU A 406 5.01 17.83 8.48
CA GLU A 406 6.37 18.34 8.52
C GLU A 406 7.25 17.64 7.47
N GLU A 407 7.79 18.42 6.53
CA GLU A 407 8.52 17.93 5.36
C GLU A 407 9.71 17.02 5.73
N ASN A 408 10.49 17.41 6.75
CA ASN A 408 11.67 16.67 7.22
C ASN A 408 11.34 15.30 7.82
N LEU A 409 10.12 15.13 8.36
CA LEU A 409 9.69 13.90 9.02
C LEU A 409 8.82 13.00 8.14
N ARG A 410 8.27 13.51 7.04
CA ARG A 410 7.29 12.81 6.20
C ARG A 410 7.68 11.39 5.83
N LYS A 411 8.89 11.22 5.26
CA LYS A 411 9.44 9.90 4.89
C LYS A 411 9.56 8.98 6.10
N HIS A 412 10.10 9.51 7.20
CA HIS A 412 10.30 8.75 8.42
C HIS A 412 8.98 8.32 9.07
N VAL A 413 7.95 9.18 9.04
CA VAL A 413 6.59 8.86 9.51
C VAL A 413 6.01 7.70 8.69
N LEU A 414 6.09 7.76 7.36
CA LEU A 414 5.61 6.70 6.48
C LEU A 414 6.34 5.37 6.70
N GLU A 415 7.66 5.40 6.93
CA GLU A 415 8.44 4.21 7.31
C GLU A 415 7.90 3.55 8.59
N GLN A 416 7.50 4.34 9.60
CA GLN A 416 6.90 3.81 10.82
C GLN A 416 5.48 3.30 10.60
N VAL A 417 4.65 4.00 9.82
CA VAL A 417 3.30 3.52 9.45
C VAL A 417 3.38 2.18 8.71
N LEU A 418 4.30 2.05 7.76
CA LEU A 418 4.56 0.80 7.04
C LEU A 418 5.00 -0.31 8.00
N ALA A 419 5.85 0.00 8.98
CA ALA A 419 6.25 -0.96 10.01
C ALA A 419 5.06 -1.45 10.87
N LEU A 420 4.09 -0.58 11.17
CA LEU A 420 2.85 -0.98 11.87
C LEU A 420 1.98 -1.92 11.02
N TYR A 421 1.89 -1.69 9.70
CA TYR A 421 1.20 -2.61 8.80
C TYR A 421 1.93 -3.96 8.65
N ARG A 422 3.25 -4.02 8.77
CA ARG A 422 3.99 -5.29 8.71
C ARG A 422 3.68 -6.28 9.84
N LEU A 423 3.05 -5.84 10.93
CA LEU A 423 2.68 -6.70 12.05
C LEU A 423 1.58 -7.70 11.64
N PRO A 424 1.71 -9.02 11.90
CA PRO A 424 0.68 -9.99 11.53
C PRO A 424 -0.57 -9.82 12.41
N PRO A 425 -1.79 -9.75 11.83
CA PRO A 425 -3.00 -9.67 12.63
C PRO A 425 -3.29 -11.05 13.24
N SER A 426 -3.06 -11.20 14.54
CA SER A 426 -3.22 -12.49 15.23
C SER A 426 -4.56 -12.60 15.95
N SER A 427 -5.20 -11.47 16.23
CA SER A 427 -6.48 -11.37 16.95
C SER A 427 -7.49 -10.47 16.25
N ALA A 428 -8.78 -10.61 16.60
CA ALA A 428 -9.85 -9.73 16.13
C ALA A 428 -9.64 -8.25 16.53
N GLN A 429 -8.98 -8.02 17.68
CA GLN A 429 -8.62 -6.69 18.13
C GLN A 429 -7.56 -6.08 17.20
N ASP A 430 -6.57 -6.86 16.75
CA ASP A 430 -5.54 -6.39 15.81
C ASP A 430 -6.13 -6.02 14.45
N HIS A 431 -7.10 -6.79 13.96
CA HIS A 431 -7.84 -6.45 12.75
C HIS A 431 -8.59 -5.11 12.91
N THR A 432 -9.23 -4.89 14.06
CA THR A 432 -9.94 -3.63 14.35
C THR A 432 -8.98 -2.44 14.42
N ALA A 433 -7.83 -2.62 15.08
CA ALA A 433 -6.81 -1.58 15.18
C ALA A 433 -6.19 -1.24 13.81
N LYS A 434 -5.95 -2.24 12.96
CA LYS A 434 -5.53 -2.01 11.57
C LYS A 434 -6.59 -1.30 10.72
N LEU A 435 -7.87 -1.57 10.96
CA LEU A 435 -8.95 -0.83 10.30
C LEU A 435 -8.97 0.64 10.73
N GLN A 436 -8.77 0.93 12.02
CA GLN A 436 -8.64 2.30 12.51
C GLN A 436 -7.42 3.01 11.93
N LEU A 437 -6.28 2.31 11.84
CA LEU A 437 -5.08 2.81 11.17
C LEU A 437 -5.35 3.12 9.70
N CYS A 438 -6.09 2.25 9.01
CA CYS A 438 -6.53 2.46 7.63
C CYS A 438 -7.42 3.70 7.49
N SER A 439 -8.43 3.87 8.35
CA SER A 439 -9.27 5.07 8.34
C SER A 439 -8.46 6.35 8.55
N LYS A 440 -7.52 6.36 9.51
CA LYS A 440 -6.67 7.53 9.76
C LYS A 440 -5.71 7.82 8.60
N TYR A 441 -5.17 6.76 8.00
CA TYR A 441 -4.35 6.87 6.79
C TYR A 441 -5.12 7.52 5.64
N LEU A 442 -6.36 7.08 5.41
CA LEU A 442 -7.21 7.61 4.33
C LEU A 442 -7.68 9.06 4.60
N GLU A 443 -7.95 9.42 5.86
CA GLU A 443 -8.25 10.80 6.28
C GLU A 443 -7.06 11.75 5.99
N THR A 444 -5.84 11.23 5.93
CA THR A 444 -4.65 12.04 5.66
C THR A 444 -4.64 12.56 4.21
N PHE A 445 -5.24 11.84 3.26
CA PHE A 445 -5.47 12.37 1.89
C PHE A 445 -6.35 13.61 1.90
N THR A 446 -7.43 13.59 2.69
CA THR A 446 -8.34 14.75 2.79
C THR A 446 -7.67 15.94 3.46
N ARG A 447 -6.90 15.71 4.53
CA ARG A 447 -6.13 16.76 5.22
C ARG A 447 -5.03 17.34 4.34
N ALA A 448 -4.35 16.51 3.54
CA ALA A 448 -3.38 17.00 2.57
C ALA A 448 -4.03 17.99 1.59
N LYS A 449 -5.29 17.73 1.18
CA LYS A 449 -6.03 18.59 0.23
C LYS A 449 -6.31 19.98 0.76
N GLU A 450 -6.46 20.12 2.08
CA GLU A 450 -6.62 21.42 2.75
C GLU A 450 -5.32 22.25 2.72
N HIS A 451 -4.16 21.61 2.52
CA HIS A 451 -2.84 22.25 2.48
C HIS A 451 -2.37 22.47 1.03
N GLU A 452 -2.80 23.58 0.43
CA GLU A 452 -2.68 23.86 -1.02
C GLU A 452 -1.25 23.78 -1.61
N LYS A 453 -0.21 24.15 -0.85
CA LYS A 453 1.15 24.30 -1.42
C LYS A 453 1.86 22.98 -1.75
N ASN A 454 1.67 21.93 -0.93
CA ASN A 454 2.42 20.66 -1.05
C ASN A 454 1.51 19.43 -1.23
N PHE A 455 0.23 19.64 -1.56
CA PHE A 455 -0.78 18.58 -1.63
C PHE A 455 -0.38 17.41 -2.53
N ALA A 456 0.12 17.70 -3.74
CA ALA A 456 0.38 16.66 -4.73
C ALA A 456 1.56 15.76 -4.31
N GLU A 457 2.66 16.33 -3.80
CA GLU A 457 3.79 15.56 -3.29
C GLU A 457 3.40 14.69 -2.07
N MET A 458 2.69 15.28 -1.11
CA MET A 458 2.17 14.54 0.05
C MET A 458 1.26 13.38 -0.37
N SER A 459 0.39 13.61 -1.35
CA SER A 459 -0.50 12.58 -1.89
C SER A 459 0.26 11.50 -2.63
N ILE A 460 1.31 11.84 -3.39
CA ILE A 460 2.18 10.87 -4.06
C ILE A 460 2.88 9.99 -3.02
N ASP A 461 3.46 10.57 -1.97
CA ASP A 461 4.16 9.83 -0.91
C ASP A 461 3.22 8.82 -0.20
N LEU A 462 1.98 9.22 0.04
CA LEU A 462 0.93 8.33 0.56
C LEU A 462 0.59 7.24 -0.47
N LEU A 463 0.30 7.58 -1.73
CA LEU A 463 -0.04 6.58 -2.76
C LEU A 463 1.08 5.53 -2.96
N VAL A 464 2.36 5.96 -2.94
CA VAL A 464 3.52 5.06 -3.00
C VAL A 464 3.53 4.10 -1.81
N THR A 465 3.37 4.63 -0.60
CA THR A 465 3.34 3.83 0.63
C THR A 465 2.18 2.84 0.65
N LEU A 466 1.00 3.24 0.14
CA LEU A 466 -0.17 2.36 0.02
C LEU A 466 0.16 1.15 -0.86
N ARG A 467 0.83 1.36 -1.99
CA ARG A 467 1.29 0.26 -2.86
C ARG A 467 2.28 -0.65 -2.15
N GLU A 468 3.21 -0.10 -1.37
CA GLU A 468 4.13 -0.89 -0.55
C GLU A 468 3.39 -1.75 0.50
N ILE A 469 2.32 -1.21 1.11
CA ILE A 469 1.49 -1.97 2.07
C ILE A 469 0.78 -3.14 1.36
N ILE A 470 0.21 -2.91 0.17
CA ILE A 470 -0.45 -3.97 -0.61
C ILE A 470 0.53 -5.12 -0.93
N LEU A 471 1.81 -4.81 -1.20
CA LEU A 471 2.81 -5.84 -1.50
C LEU A 471 3.13 -6.77 -0.32
N ILE A 472 2.82 -6.39 0.92
CA ILE A 472 3.05 -7.24 2.11
C ILE A 472 2.14 -8.47 2.08
N ASP A 473 0.85 -8.25 1.87
CA ASP A 473 -0.19 -9.28 1.68
C ASP A 473 -1.29 -8.70 0.81
N ARG A 474 -1.23 -9.04 -0.47
CA ARG A 474 -2.07 -8.44 -1.51
C ARG A 474 -3.56 -8.63 -1.23
N ALA A 475 -3.98 -9.86 -0.94
CA ALA A 475 -5.40 -10.16 -0.75
C ALA A 475 -5.93 -9.50 0.53
N TYR A 476 -5.18 -9.58 1.64
CA TYR A 476 -5.59 -8.98 2.91
C TYR A 476 -5.72 -7.46 2.82
N TYR A 477 -4.70 -6.77 2.29
CA TYR A 477 -4.69 -5.30 2.27
C TYR A 477 -5.60 -4.71 1.20
N GLN A 478 -5.74 -5.34 0.04
CA GLN A 478 -6.77 -4.91 -0.93
C GLN A 478 -8.16 -4.92 -0.28
N ASN A 479 -8.50 -5.96 0.48
CA ASN A 479 -9.77 -6.06 1.16
C ASN A 479 -9.91 -5.05 2.31
N LEU A 480 -8.84 -4.85 3.11
CA LEU A 480 -8.83 -3.88 4.20
C LEU A 480 -9.08 -2.46 3.69
N PHE A 481 -8.35 -2.02 2.66
CA PHE A 481 -8.49 -0.68 2.08
C PHE A 481 -9.82 -0.50 1.34
N ARG A 482 -10.30 -1.53 0.64
CA ARG A 482 -11.65 -1.54 0.04
C ARG A 482 -12.72 -1.31 1.10
N ASN A 483 -12.64 -2.02 2.23
CA ASN A 483 -13.59 -1.88 3.34
C ASN A 483 -13.48 -0.51 4.04
N GLY A 484 -12.31 0.14 3.97
CA GLY A 484 -12.10 1.51 4.41
C GLY A 484 -12.52 2.58 3.39
N GLU A 485 -13.22 2.21 2.32
CA GLU A 485 -13.69 3.12 1.25
C GLU A 485 -12.57 3.88 0.53
N CYS A 486 -11.38 3.28 0.40
CA CYS A 486 -10.18 3.94 -0.15
C CYS A 486 -10.38 4.51 -1.56
N PHE A 487 -11.25 3.92 -2.38
CA PHE A 487 -11.48 4.34 -3.75
C PHE A 487 -12.03 5.77 -3.84
N LEU A 488 -12.90 6.17 -2.90
CA LEU A 488 -13.44 7.54 -2.86
C LEU A 488 -12.31 8.55 -2.62
N HIS A 489 -11.46 8.27 -1.63
CA HIS A 489 -10.32 9.12 -1.28
C HIS A 489 -9.35 9.26 -2.45
N ILE A 490 -8.95 8.14 -3.07
CA ILE A 490 -7.99 8.11 -4.18
C ILE A 490 -8.54 8.85 -5.42
N VAL A 491 -9.79 8.60 -5.80
CA VAL A 491 -10.41 9.28 -6.96
C VAL A 491 -10.57 10.78 -6.69
N SER A 492 -10.87 11.18 -5.44
CA SER A 492 -11.01 12.60 -5.07
C SER A 492 -9.73 13.43 -5.19
N LEU A 493 -8.56 12.78 -5.29
CA LEU A 493 -7.27 13.43 -5.53
C LEU A 493 -7.19 14.07 -6.92
N LEU A 494 -7.97 13.54 -7.87
CA LEU A 494 -8.04 14.07 -9.24
C LEU A 494 -8.89 15.35 -9.34
N ASN A 495 -9.59 15.73 -8.27
CA ASN A 495 -10.35 16.98 -8.21
C ASN A 495 -9.45 18.14 -7.78
N GLY A 496 -8.93 18.92 -8.72
CA GLY A 496 -8.19 20.15 -8.46
C GLY A 496 -7.47 20.71 -9.69
N THR A 497 -6.87 21.90 -9.55
CA THR A 497 -6.01 22.53 -10.55
C THR A 497 -4.56 22.43 -10.11
N PHE A 498 -3.71 21.82 -10.93
CA PHE A 498 -2.30 21.56 -10.59
C PHE A 498 -1.37 22.11 -11.67
N ASP A 499 -0.10 22.30 -11.30
CA ASP A 499 0.97 22.46 -12.28
C ASP A 499 1.08 21.21 -13.15
N GLU A 500 1.43 21.38 -14.42
CA GLU A 500 1.36 20.35 -15.46
C GLU A 500 2.29 19.16 -15.14
N ALA A 501 3.50 19.43 -14.65
CA ALA A 501 4.49 18.40 -14.34
C ALA A 501 4.13 17.58 -13.09
N VAL A 502 3.84 18.25 -11.98
CA VAL A 502 3.49 17.59 -10.70
C VAL A 502 2.12 16.92 -10.81
N GLY A 503 1.20 17.53 -11.55
CA GLY A 503 -0.11 16.99 -11.82
C GLY A 503 -0.06 15.68 -12.61
N GLU A 504 0.71 15.60 -13.69
CA GLU A 504 0.88 14.35 -14.44
C GLU A 504 1.40 13.23 -13.53
N GLN A 505 2.37 13.53 -12.66
CA GLN A 505 2.90 12.54 -11.71
C GLN A 505 1.83 12.04 -10.72
N LEU A 506 0.96 12.93 -10.22
CA LEU A 506 -0.13 12.54 -9.33
C LEU A 506 -1.11 11.60 -10.02
N VAL A 507 -1.54 11.91 -11.25
CA VAL A 507 -2.46 11.06 -12.03
C VAL A 507 -1.88 9.67 -12.25
N LEU A 508 -0.60 9.60 -12.64
CA LEU A 508 0.08 8.32 -12.85
C LEU A 508 0.14 7.50 -11.56
N ASN A 509 0.44 8.13 -10.43
CA ASN A 509 0.43 7.46 -9.13
C ASN A 509 -0.97 7.00 -8.71
N VAL A 510 -2.00 7.78 -9.01
CA VAL A 510 -3.41 7.39 -8.76
C VAL A 510 -3.74 6.14 -9.57
N LEU A 511 -3.48 6.12 -10.88
CA LEU A 511 -3.77 4.96 -11.74
C LEU A 511 -2.95 3.73 -11.36
N GLN A 512 -1.67 3.90 -11.02
CA GLN A 512 -0.84 2.79 -10.53
C GLN A 512 -1.39 2.21 -9.23
N THR A 513 -1.84 3.05 -8.30
CA THR A 513 -2.42 2.61 -7.03
C THR A 513 -3.76 1.92 -7.21
N LEU A 514 -4.64 2.46 -8.06
CA LEU A 514 -5.88 1.80 -8.45
C LEU A 514 -5.61 0.44 -9.12
N THR A 515 -4.62 0.37 -10.00
CA THR A 515 -4.20 -0.90 -10.62
C THR A 515 -3.77 -1.91 -9.55
N SER A 516 -2.92 -1.53 -8.60
CA SER A 516 -2.52 -2.42 -7.50
C SER A 516 -3.70 -2.88 -6.62
N LEU A 517 -4.68 -2.02 -6.36
CA LEU A 517 -5.86 -2.34 -5.56
C LEU A 517 -6.83 -3.29 -6.27
N LEU A 518 -6.95 -3.17 -7.59
CA LEU A 518 -7.90 -3.92 -8.41
C LEU A 518 -7.32 -5.23 -8.95
N ALA A 519 -6.00 -5.28 -9.13
CA ALA A 519 -5.36 -6.36 -9.85
C ALA A 519 -5.69 -7.71 -9.20
N GLU A 520 -6.18 -8.66 -10.01
CA GLU A 520 -6.58 -10.03 -9.61
C GLU A 520 -7.59 -10.09 -8.45
N ASN A 521 -8.40 -9.04 -8.26
CA ASN A 521 -9.42 -8.97 -7.22
C ASN A 521 -10.77 -8.50 -7.80
N ASP A 522 -11.61 -9.47 -8.19
CA ASP A 522 -12.89 -9.21 -8.85
C ASP A 522 -13.90 -8.49 -7.94
N GLU A 523 -13.86 -8.75 -6.63
CA GLU A 523 -14.70 -8.04 -5.66
C GLU A 523 -14.32 -6.55 -5.57
N SER A 524 -13.02 -6.23 -5.57
CA SER A 524 -12.53 -4.85 -5.60
C SER A 524 -12.88 -4.15 -6.92
N LYS A 525 -12.79 -4.85 -8.06
CA LYS A 525 -13.26 -4.34 -9.37
C LYS A 525 -14.75 -4.04 -9.36
N ALA A 526 -15.57 -4.93 -8.79
CA ALA A 526 -17.01 -4.70 -8.65
C ALA A 526 -17.31 -3.50 -7.74
N ALA A 527 -16.66 -3.39 -6.58
CA ALA A 527 -16.83 -2.26 -5.66
C ALA A 527 -16.42 -0.93 -6.32
N PHE A 528 -15.31 -0.91 -7.05
CA PHE A 528 -14.86 0.27 -7.78
C PHE A 528 -15.82 0.65 -8.90
N ARG A 529 -16.30 -0.32 -9.69
CA ARG A 529 -17.34 -0.11 -10.72
C ARG A 529 -18.63 0.47 -10.14
N MET A 530 -19.03 0.05 -8.94
CA MET A 530 -20.21 0.62 -8.25
C MET A 530 -20.00 2.09 -7.88
N LEU A 531 -18.77 2.50 -7.57
CA LEU A 531 -18.44 3.90 -7.24
C LEU A 531 -18.36 4.80 -8.48
N VAL A 532 -17.65 4.37 -9.53
CA VAL A 532 -17.33 5.23 -10.69
C VAL A 532 -18.19 4.95 -11.94
N GLY A 533 -19.12 4.01 -11.87
CA GLY A 533 -19.99 3.62 -12.96
C GLY A 533 -19.38 2.60 -13.93
N VAL A 534 -20.26 2.01 -14.76
CA VAL A 534 -19.88 1.03 -15.80
C VAL A 534 -18.91 1.64 -16.81
N GLY A 535 -17.80 0.96 -17.09
CA GLY A 535 -16.76 1.52 -17.97
C GLY A 535 -15.99 2.69 -17.35
N TYR A 536 -16.05 2.85 -16.02
CA TYR A 536 -15.36 3.88 -15.25
C TYR A 536 -15.61 5.32 -15.74
N GLN A 537 -16.88 5.64 -16.02
CA GLN A 537 -17.29 6.95 -16.56
C GLN A 537 -16.88 8.15 -15.70
N THR A 538 -17.01 8.07 -14.37
CA THR A 538 -16.59 9.15 -13.47
C THR A 538 -15.07 9.32 -13.51
N LEU A 539 -14.31 8.22 -13.58
CA LEU A 539 -12.85 8.31 -13.72
C LEU A 539 -12.47 8.94 -15.06
N GLN A 540 -13.17 8.61 -16.13
CA GLN A 540 -12.96 9.21 -17.45
C GLN A 540 -13.10 10.72 -17.43
N SER A 541 -14.20 11.26 -16.88
CA SER A 541 -14.41 12.71 -16.83
C SER A 541 -13.31 13.40 -16.04
N LEU A 542 -12.93 12.84 -14.89
CA LEU A 542 -11.87 13.38 -14.04
C LEU A 542 -10.52 13.40 -14.75
N LEU A 543 -10.14 12.32 -15.44
CA LEU A 543 -8.88 12.27 -16.19
C LEU A 543 -8.86 13.26 -17.36
N LEU A 544 -9.96 13.39 -18.09
CA LEU A 544 -10.04 14.31 -19.23
C LEU A 544 -10.05 15.78 -18.79
N ASP A 545 -10.81 16.11 -17.75
CA ASP A 545 -10.84 17.46 -17.16
C ASP A 545 -9.46 17.85 -16.61
N PHE A 546 -8.79 16.92 -15.93
CA PHE A 546 -7.44 17.11 -15.41
C PHE A 546 -6.43 17.40 -16.52
N CYS A 547 -6.44 16.59 -17.58
CA CYS A 547 -5.52 16.74 -18.70
C CYS A 547 -5.86 17.93 -19.62
N LYS A 548 -6.84 18.78 -19.27
CA LYS A 548 -7.38 19.82 -20.17
C LYS A 548 -7.70 19.26 -21.56
N TRP A 549 -8.16 18.01 -21.61
CA TRP A 549 -8.47 17.26 -22.83
C TRP A 549 -7.27 16.97 -23.75
N LEU A 550 -6.04 16.95 -23.22
CA LEU A 550 -4.81 16.57 -23.93
C LEU A 550 -4.09 15.41 -23.21
N PRO A 551 -4.52 14.15 -23.40
CA PRO A 551 -3.88 12.98 -22.82
C PRO A 551 -2.43 12.80 -23.26
N SER A 552 -1.56 12.40 -22.31
CA SER A 552 -0.16 12.06 -22.59
C SER A 552 0.03 10.58 -22.91
N ARG A 553 1.18 10.22 -23.49
CA ARG A 553 1.53 8.80 -23.72
C ARG A 553 1.61 8.01 -22.42
N LYS A 554 2.20 8.60 -21.37
CA LYS A 554 2.33 7.93 -20.06
C LYS A 554 0.97 7.58 -19.46
N LEU A 555 -0.03 8.46 -19.66
CA LEU A 555 -1.40 8.19 -19.22
C LEU A 555 -2.01 6.99 -19.95
N LEU A 556 -1.84 6.91 -21.27
CA LEU A 556 -2.29 5.76 -22.06
C LEU A 556 -1.59 4.46 -21.62
N ASP A 557 -0.27 4.51 -21.39
CA ASP A 557 0.50 3.37 -20.91
C ASP A 557 0.04 2.91 -19.52
N ALA A 558 -0.30 3.85 -18.62
CA ALA A 558 -0.85 3.53 -17.30
C ALA A 558 -2.25 2.89 -17.39
N LEU A 559 -3.11 3.35 -18.32
CA LEU A 559 -4.41 2.73 -18.58
C LEU A 559 -4.26 1.33 -19.19
N LEU A 560 -3.29 1.13 -20.08
CA LEU A 560 -2.95 -0.21 -20.60
C LEU A 560 -2.47 -1.13 -19.47
N GLY A 561 -1.70 -0.60 -18.51
CA GLY A 561 -1.32 -1.36 -17.32
C GLY A 561 -2.53 -1.76 -16.46
N MET A 562 -3.47 -0.84 -16.25
CA MET A 562 -4.73 -1.12 -15.55
C MET A 562 -5.62 -2.14 -16.29
N LEU A 563 -5.57 -2.17 -17.62
CA LEU A 563 -6.33 -3.11 -18.47
C LEU A 563 -5.86 -4.56 -18.29
N VAL A 564 -4.55 -4.76 -18.09
CA VAL A 564 -3.91 -6.08 -17.97
C VAL A 564 -3.56 -6.47 -16.52
N ASP A 565 -3.95 -5.64 -15.54
CA ASP A 565 -3.60 -5.80 -14.12
C ASP A 565 -2.07 -5.84 -13.87
N GLY A 566 -1.27 -5.06 -14.62
CA GLY A 566 0.20 -5.11 -14.54
C GLY A 566 0.93 -4.13 -15.46
N THR A 567 2.19 -4.41 -15.80
CA THR A 567 2.94 -3.65 -16.81
C THR A 567 2.61 -4.17 -18.21
N PHE A 568 2.14 -3.30 -19.11
CA PHE A 568 1.84 -3.69 -20.47
C PHE A 568 3.10 -3.68 -21.34
N GLU A 569 3.40 -4.83 -21.97
CA GLU A 569 4.44 -4.95 -22.98
C GLU A 569 3.84 -5.36 -24.33
N ILE A 570 4.22 -4.63 -25.38
CA ILE A 570 3.60 -4.73 -26.70
C ILE A 570 3.88 -6.07 -27.42
N ASN A 571 4.99 -6.73 -27.07
CA ASN A 571 5.44 -7.97 -27.71
C ASN A 571 5.07 -9.23 -26.93
N GLU A 572 4.57 -9.08 -25.70
CA GLU A 572 4.15 -10.21 -24.88
C GLU A 572 2.69 -10.60 -25.19
N LYS A 573 2.37 -11.89 -25.07
CA LYS A 573 0.99 -12.38 -25.17
C LYS A 573 0.21 -11.93 -23.94
N THR A 574 -0.34 -10.74 -23.99
CA THR A 574 -1.11 -10.13 -22.90
C THR A 574 -2.59 -10.47 -22.99
N THR A 575 -3.20 -10.78 -21.84
CA THR A 575 -4.64 -11.04 -21.72
C THR A 575 -5.29 -9.91 -20.93
N ILE A 576 -6.45 -9.45 -21.40
CA ILE A 576 -7.23 -8.43 -20.70
C ILE A 576 -7.76 -9.03 -19.40
N LYS A 577 -7.52 -8.35 -18.28
CA LYS A 577 -8.01 -8.75 -16.94
C LYS A 577 -9.03 -7.79 -16.35
N ASN A 578 -9.16 -6.56 -16.88
CA ASN A 578 -10.11 -5.56 -16.40
C ASN A 578 -10.97 -5.00 -17.55
N GLU A 579 -12.15 -5.59 -17.77
CA GLU A 579 -13.03 -5.28 -18.91
C GLU A 579 -13.54 -3.83 -18.91
N ASP A 580 -13.77 -3.23 -17.73
CA ASP A 580 -14.28 -1.87 -17.60
C ASP A 580 -13.27 -0.81 -18.12
N VAL A 581 -11.97 -1.13 -18.14
CA VAL A 581 -10.93 -0.22 -18.64
C VAL A 581 -10.96 -0.10 -20.18
N ILE A 582 -11.55 -1.05 -20.90
CA ILE A 582 -11.57 -1.06 -22.37
C ILE A 582 -12.21 0.23 -22.90
N ILE A 583 -13.41 0.57 -22.42
CA ILE A 583 -14.12 1.77 -22.85
C ILE A 583 -13.46 3.05 -22.33
N LEU A 584 -12.95 3.03 -21.09
CA LEU A 584 -12.17 4.13 -20.54
C LEU A 584 -10.96 4.48 -21.42
N PHE A 585 -10.15 3.48 -21.77
CA PHE A 585 -8.99 3.63 -22.63
C PHE A 585 -9.36 4.23 -23.99
N LEU A 586 -10.43 3.74 -24.61
CA LEU A 586 -10.90 4.23 -25.92
C LEU A 586 -11.38 5.68 -25.86
N ASN A 587 -12.10 6.06 -24.81
CA ASN A 587 -12.59 7.43 -24.63
C ASN A 587 -11.43 8.42 -24.45
N VAL A 588 -10.41 8.03 -23.69
CA VAL A 588 -9.18 8.83 -23.54
C VAL A 588 -8.41 8.87 -24.85
N LEU A 589 -8.27 7.73 -25.54
CA LEU A 589 -7.57 7.62 -26.82
C LEU A 589 -8.20 8.51 -27.89
N GLN A 590 -9.54 8.53 -28.01
CA GLN A 590 -10.25 9.35 -29.00
C GLN A 590 -9.96 10.85 -28.82
N LYS A 591 -9.71 11.30 -27.60
CA LYS A 591 -9.36 12.70 -27.28
C LYS A 591 -7.86 13.01 -27.36
N SER A 592 -7.02 12.01 -27.65
CA SER A 592 -5.57 12.17 -27.75
C SER A 592 -5.14 12.78 -29.09
N SER A 593 -3.88 13.19 -29.19
CA SER A 593 -3.28 13.63 -30.46
C SER A 593 -3.29 12.51 -31.51
N THR A 594 -3.21 12.86 -32.78
CA THR A 594 -3.24 11.90 -33.91
C THR A 594 -2.14 10.84 -33.81
N SER A 595 -0.94 11.21 -33.35
CA SER A 595 0.15 10.25 -33.14
C SER A 595 -0.15 9.24 -32.03
N LEU A 596 -0.80 9.67 -30.95
CA LEU A 596 -1.21 8.80 -29.84
C LEU A 596 -2.41 7.94 -30.20
N GLN A 597 -3.38 8.47 -30.95
CA GLN A 597 -4.48 7.70 -31.53
C GLN A 597 -3.93 6.54 -32.37
N HIS A 598 -3.01 6.83 -33.29
CA HIS A 598 -2.36 5.79 -34.10
C HIS A 598 -1.66 4.75 -33.23
N TYR A 599 -0.87 5.17 -32.25
CA TYR A 599 -0.20 4.28 -31.29
C TYR A 599 -1.20 3.35 -30.57
N GLY A 600 -2.24 3.91 -29.95
CA GLY A 600 -3.22 3.13 -29.19
C GLY A 600 -4.06 2.19 -30.07
N LEU A 601 -4.39 2.60 -31.30
CA LEU A 601 -5.09 1.73 -32.26
C LEU A 601 -4.21 0.56 -32.72
N VAL A 602 -2.90 0.77 -32.92
CA VAL A 602 -1.94 -0.31 -33.24
C VAL A 602 -1.81 -1.29 -32.08
N VAL A 603 -1.69 -0.79 -30.84
CA VAL A 603 -1.64 -1.61 -29.63
C VAL A 603 -2.91 -2.45 -29.50
N LEU A 604 -4.09 -1.83 -29.66
CA LEU A 604 -5.37 -2.54 -29.62
C LEU A 604 -5.46 -3.60 -30.72
N GLN A 605 -4.97 -3.30 -31.92
CA GLN A 605 -4.95 -4.27 -33.01
C GLN A 605 -4.11 -5.50 -32.68
N GLN A 606 -2.93 -5.32 -32.07
CA GLN A 606 -2.08 -6.43 -31.66
C GLN A 606 -2.72 -7.26 -30.55
N LEU A 607 -3.32 -6.61 -29.54
CA LEU A 607 -4.06 -7.27 -28.46
C LEU A 607 -5.18 -8.18 -29.00
N LEU A 608 -5.90 -7.71 -30.01
CA LEU A 608 -7.00 -8.45 -30.63
C LEU A 608 -6.51 -9.53 -31.60
N LYS A 609 -5.45 -9.29 -32.37
CA LYS A 609 -4.84 -10.31 -33.24
C LYS A 609 -4.13 -11.42 -32.44
N GLY A 610 -3.69 -11.10 -31.22
CA GLY A 610 -2.98 -12.00 -30.33
C GLY A 610 -3.86 -12.98 -29.55
N SER A 611 -5.12 -12.63 -29.26
CA SER A 611 -5.97 -13.40 -28.36
C SER A 611 -7.46 -13.30 -28.68
N ILE A 612 -8.14 -14.46 -28.80
CA ILE A 612 -9.60 -14.55 -29.00
C ILE A 612 -10.37 -14.21 -27.71
N THR A 613 -9.83 -14.57 -26.54
CA THR A 613 -10.30 -14.08 -25.24
C THR A 613 -10.38 -12.55 -25.22
N ASN A 614 -9.34 -11.85 -25.70
CA ASN A 614 -9.34 -10.38 -25.75
C ASN A 614 -10.44 -9.85 -26.68
N ARG A 615 -10.67 -10.50 -27.84
CA ARG A 615 -11.80 -10.13 -28.73
C ARG A 615 -13.14 -10.32 -28.04
N THR A 616 -13.29 -11.38 -27.26
CA THR A 616 -14.53 -11.67 -26.51
C THR A 616 -14.79 -10.57 -25.46
N TYR A 617 -13.79 -10.21 -24.67
CA TYR A 617 -13.90 -9.13 -23.68
C TYR A 617 -14.20 -7.78 -24.33
N CYS A 618 -13.48 -7.42 -25.39
CA CYS A 618 -13.72 -6.19 -26.13
C CYS A 618 -15.11 -6.14 -26.78
N PHE A 619 -15.59 -7.25 -27.33
CA PHE A 619 -16.96 -7.33 -27.86
C PHE A 619 -18.00 -7.11 -26.74
N LYS A 620 -17.86 -7.79 -25.61
CA LYS A 620 -18.76 -7.63 -24.44
C LYS A 620 -18.76 -6.20 -23.88
N ALA A 621 -17.60 -5.56 -23.85
CA ALA A 621 -17.46 -4.17 -23.42
C ALA A 621 -18.09 -3.15 -24.41
N GLY A 622 -18.45 -3.57 -25.63
CA GLY A 622 -19.07 -2.71 -26.63
C GLY A 622 -18.08 -1.98 -27.55
N LEU A 623 -16.85 -2.50 -27.70
CA LEU A 623 -15.81 -1.92 -28.58
C LEU A 623 -16.32 -1.70 -30.01
N LEU A 624 -17.07 -2.65 -30.58
CA LEU A 624 -17.58 -2.54 -31.96
C LEU A 624 -18.49 -1.32 -32.14
N SER A 625 -19.46 -1.15 -31.23
CA SER A 625 -20.35 0.02 -31.25
C SER A 625 -19.55 1.32 -31.14
N PHE A 626 -18.55 1.37 -30.26
CA PHE A 626 -17.71 2.55 -30.08
C PHE A 626 -16.91 2.89 -31.34
N LEU A 627 -16.27 1.89 -31.96
CA LEU A 627 -15.51 2.08 -33.18
C LEU A 627 -16.39 2.55 -34.35
N LEU A 628 -17.61 2.05 -34.46
CA LEU A 628 -18.57 2.51 -35.49
C LEU A 628 -18.98 3.98 -35.26
N ASP A 629 -19.16 4.39 -34.01
CA ASP A 629 -19.48 5.78 -33.68
C ASP A 629 -18.27 6.69 -33.98
N TRP A 630 -17.04 6.27 -33.65
CA TRP A 630 -15.81 7.00 -33.98
C TRP A 630 -15.58 7.07 -35.50
N PHE A 631 -15.74 5.96 -36.21
CA PHE A 631 -15.64 5.90 -37.68
C PHE A 631 -16.58 6.90 -38.38
N SER A 632 -17.72 7.22 -37.77
CA SER A 632 -18.72 8.11 -38.37
C SER A 632 -18.35 9.60 -38.35
N VAL A 633 -17.40 9.99 -37.49
CA VAL A 633 -16.99 11.38 -37.24
C VAL A 633 -15.52 11.67 -37.56
N GLU A 634 -14.69 10.63 -37.74
CA GLU A 634 -13.25 10.78 -37.98
C GLU A 634 -12.96 11.25 -39.41
N GLU A 635 -12.00 12.17 -39.54
CA GLU A 635 -11.61 12.79 -40.83
C GLU A 635 -10.23 12.34 -41.31
N TRP A 636 -9.36 11.87 -40.41
CA TRP A 636 -7.99 11.46 -40.75
C TRP A 636 -7.94 10.05 -41.36
N GLU A 637 -7.53 9.95 -42.62
CA GLU A 637 -7.56 8.71 -43.41
C GLU A 637 -6.79 7.55 -42.75
N ASP A 638 -5.58 7.79 -42.23
CA ASP A 638 -4.77 6.78 -41.55
C ASP A 638 -5.47 6.19 -40.31
N THR A 639 -6.14 7.05 -39.53
CA THR A 639 -6.92 6.65 -38.34
C THR A 639 -8.16 5.87 -38.75
N VAL A 640 -8.87 6.31 -39.79
CA VAL A 640 -10.06 5.62 -40.32
C VAL A 640 -9.73 4.21 -40.82
N ILE A 641 -8.60 4.04 -41.52
CA ILE A 641 -8.13 2.72 -41.97
C ILE A 641 -7.91 1.79 -40.76
N LYS A 642 -7.24 2.29 -39.70
CA LYS A 642 -7.00 1.50 -38.49
C LYS A 642 -8.29 1.15 -37.75
N ILE A 643 -9.24 2.08 -37.67
CA ILE A 643 -10.58 1.82 -37.10
C ILE A 643 -11.32 0.76 -37.92
N ALA A 644 -11.29 0.83 -39.26
CA ALA A 644 -11.91 -0.17 -40.14
C ALA A 644 -11.29 -1.56 -39.96
N GLU A 645 -9.95 -1.65 -39.85
CA GLU A 645 -9.26 -2.90 -39.55
C GLU A 645 -9.69 -3.49 -38.19
N LEU A 646 -9.90 -2.65 -37.17
CA LEU A 646 -10.39 -3.09 -35.85
C LEU A 646 -11.85 -3.52 -35.87
N ILE A 647 -12.72 -2.77 -36.59
CA ILE A 647 -14.11 -3.14 -36.86
C ILE A 647 -14.15 -4.53 -37.50
N GLN A 648 -13.31 -4.77 -38.52
CA GLN A 648 -13.19 -6.07 -39.19
C GLN A 648 -12.81 -7.19 -38.21
N ILE A 649 -11.82 -6.97 -37.34
CA ILE A 649 -11.35 -8.00 -36.39
C ILE A 649 -12.41 -8.33 -35.33
N ILE A 650 -13.09 -7.32 -34.78
CA ILE A 650 -14.10 -7.52 -33.73
C ILE A 650 -15.43 -8.01 -34.31
N GLY A 651 -15.90 -7.38 -35.39
CA GLY A 651 -17.15 -7.78 -36.05
C GLY A 651 -17.07 -9.16 -36.69
N GLY A 652 -15.88 -9.59 -37.12
CA GLY A 652 -15.64 -10.96 -37.58
C GLY A 652 -15.63 -11.97 -36.43
N HIS A 653 -15.16 -11.56 -35.24
CA HIS A 653 -15.28 -12.36 -34.04
C HIS A 653 -16.74 -12.55 -33.61
N SER A 654 -17.54 -11.48 -33.50
CA SER A 654 -18.96 -11.52 -33.15
C SER A 654 -19.63 -10.17 -33.46
N ILE A 655 -20.89 -10.17 -33.90
CA ILE A 655 -21.66 -8.95 -34.18
C ILE A 655 -23.06 -8.98 -33.56
N SER A 656 -23.57 -7.82 -33.14
CA SER A 656 -24.94 -7.68 -32.66
C SER A 656 -25.89 -7.08 -33.71
N GLY A 657 -27.19 -7.32 -33.57
CA GLY A 657 -28.21 -6.70 -34.41
C GLY A 657 -28.20 -5.16 -34.36
N LYS A 658 -27.75 -4.58 -33.24
CA LYS A 658 -27.60 -3.11 -33.11
C LYS A 658 -26.43 -2.61 -33.95
N ASP A 659 -25.29 -3.31 -33.90
CA ASP A 659 -24.07 -2.91 -34.60
C ASP A 659 -24.22 -3.03 -36.11
N ILE A 660 -24.83 -4.11 -36.61
CA ILE A 660 -25.07 -4.26 -38.05
C ILE A 660 -26.03 -3.19 -38.58
N ARG A 661 -27.06 -2.82 -37.82
CA ARG A 661 -27.96 -1.72 -38.20
C ARG A 661 -27.23 -0.39 -38.25
N LYS A 662 -26.29 -0.14 -37.33
CA LYS A 662 -25.40 1.02 -37.38
C LYS A 662 -24.50 0.99 -38.62
N MET A 663 -23.86 -0.14 -38.93
CA MET A 663 -23.05 -0.29 -40.14
C MET A 663 -23.87 0.03 -41.41
N PHE A 664 -25.08 -0.52 -41.53
CA PHE A 664 -25.97 -0.21 -42.65
C PHE A 664 -26.47 1.24 -42.65
N ALA A 665 -26.65 1.87 -41.50
CA ALA A 665 -26.99 3.29 -41.44
C ALA A 665 -25.84 4.17 -41.95
N LEU A 666 -24.59 3.82 -41.62
CA LEU A 666 -23.39 4.52 -42.11
C LEU A 666 -23.23 4.38 -43.63
N LEU A 667 -23.47 3.19 -44.17
CA LEU A 667 -23.45 2.96 -45.62
C LEU A 667 -24.58 3.67 -46.38
N ARG A 668 -25.67 4.06 -45.70
CA ARG A 668 -26.83 4.76 -46.29
C ARG A 668 -26.78 6.30 -46.18
N GLY A 669 -25.74 6.88 -45.58
CA GLY A 669 -25.72 8.31 -45.26
C GLY A 669 -25.55 9.25 -46.46
N GLU A 670 -26.48 10.18 -46.66
CA GLU A 670 -26.58 11.12 -47.81
C GLU A 670 -25.58 12.32 -47.84
N LYS A 671 -24.49 12.36 -47.04
CA LYS A 671 -23.55 13.53 -47.06
C LYS A 671 -22.34 13.28 -47.99
N ILE A 672 -22.29 14.03 -49.09
CA ILE A 672 -21.70 13.72 -50.42
C ILE A 672 -20.25 14.23 -50.65
N SER A 673 -19.24 13.83 -49.86
CA SER A 673 -17.85 13.81 -50.44
C SER A 673 -16.86 12.98 -49.63
N VAL A 674 -16.70 13.23 -48.33
CA VAL A 674 -15.73 12.51 -47.49
C VAL A 674 -16.24 11.09 -47.11
N LYS A 675 -17.56 10.92 -46.98
CA LYS A 675 -18.18 9.65 -46.57
C LYS A 675 -18.21 8.56 -47.65
N GLN A 676 -18.09 8.93 -48.94
CA GLN A 676 -18.06 7.96 -50.04
C GLN A 676 -16.73 7.17 -50.06
N LYS A 677 -15.58 7.82 -49.74
CA LYS A 677 -14.27 7.14 -49.66
C LYS A 677 -14.23 6.04 -48.60
N HIS A 678 -14.80 6.28 -47.42
CA HIS A 678 -14.75 5.34 -46.30
C HIS A 678 -15.79 4.21 -46.37
N SER A 679 -16.83 4.36 -47.21
CA SER A 679 -17.82 3.30 -47.44
C SER A 679 -17.18 2.04 -48.02
N SER A 680 -16.17 2.19 -48.88
CA SER A 680 -15.38 1.07 -49.44
C SER A 680 -14.65 0.25 -48.36
N LEU A 681 -14.13 0.91 -47.31
CA LEU A 681 -13.46 0.25 -46.19
C LEU A 681 -14.46 -0.55 -45.36
N LEU A 682 -15.63 0.02 -45.07
CA LEU A 682 -16.67 -0.66 -44.29
C LEU A 682 -17.25 -1.86 -45.05
N LEU A 683 -17.40 -1.75 -46.38
CA LEU A 683 -17.75 -2.87 -47.26
C LEU A 683 -16.65 -3.94 -47.27
N THR A 684 -15.37 -3.54 -47.29
CA THR A 684 -14.24 -4.47 -47.19
C THR A 684 -14.27 -5.21 -45.85
N SER A 685 -14.54 -4.50 -44.75
CA SER A 685 -14.72 -5.09 -43.43
C SER A 685 -15.88 -6.09 -43.43
N LEU A 686 -17.05 -5.75 -44.00
CA LEU A 686 -18.19 -6.67 -44.13
C LEU A 686 -17.84 -7.91 -44.97
N SER A 687 -17.16 -7.74 -46.12
CA SER A 687 -16.70 -8.86 -46.95
C SER A 687 -15.81 -9.81 -46.15
N HIS A 688 -14.90 -9.27 -45.34
CA HIS A 688 -14.03 -10.08 -44.51
C HIS A 688 -14.79 -10.79 -43.39
N MET A 689 -15.73 -10.11 -42.72
CA MET A 689 -16.58 -10.73 -41.70
C MET A 689 -17.38 -11.93 -42.25
N LEU A 690 -17.90 -11.82 -43.49
CA LEU A 690 -18.61 -12.91 -44.17
C LEU A 690 -17.70 -14.07 -44.56
N LYS A 691 -16.43 -13.79 -44.84
CA LYS A 691 -15.43 -14.81 -45.19
C LYS A 691 -14.84 -15.50 -43.95
N GLU A 692 -15.13 -15.03 -42.74
CA GLU A 692 -14.56 -15.60 -41.52
C GLU A 692 -15.18 -16.97 -41.18
N LYS A 693 -14.40 -18.03 -41.40
CA LYS A 693 -14.82 -19.42 -41.11
C LYS A 693 -14.57 -19.79 -39.64
N GLY A 694 -15.45 -20.60 -39.07
CA GLY A 694 -15.31 -21.17 -37.72
C GLY A 694 -16.65 -21.40 -37.03
N PRO A 695 -16.68 -22.18 -35.94
CA PRO A 695 -17.91 -22.55 -35.25
C PRO A 695 -18.55 -21.35 -34.55
N GLU A 696 -19.88 -21.38 -34.42
CA GLU A 696 -20.65 -20.42 -33.60
C GLU A 696 -20.35 -20.61 -32.10
N ALA A 697 -20.16 -21.86 -31.67
CA ALA A 697 -19.88 -22.24 -30.29
C ALA A 697 -18.62 -23.09 -30.21
N PHE A 698 -17.71 -22.75 -29.30
CA PHE A 698 -16.43 -23.44 -29.15
C PHE A 698 -15.91 -23.39 -27.71
N PHE A 699 -15.05 -24.36 -27.41
CA PHE A 699 -14.23 -24.42 -26.21
C PHE A 699 -12.92 -23.68 -26.45
N GLU A 700 -12.55 -22.77 -25.56
CA GLU A 700 -11.24 -22.12 -25.56
C GLU A 700 -10.38 -22.70 -24.44
N PHE A 701 -9.16 -23.13 -24.80
CA PHE A 701 -8.20 -23.75 -23.88
C PHE A 701 -6.99 -22.85 -23.72
N SER A 702 -6.69 -22.47 -22.48
CA SER A 702 -5.59 -21.56 -22.14
C SER A 702 -4.20 -22.19 -22.25
N GLY A 703 -4.09 -23.53 -22.21
CA GLY A 703 -2.82 -24.25 -22.07
C GLY A 703 -2.36 -24.48 -20.63
N HIS A 704 -3.07 -23.91 -19.63
CA HIS A 704 -2.76 -24.05 -18.20
C HIS A 704 -4.03 -24.42 -17.43
N ASP A 705 -4.01 -25.57 -16.72
CA ASP A 705 -5.19 -26.13 -16.04
C ASP A 705 -6.43 -26.19 -16.97
N SER A 706 -6.21 -26.41 -18.27
CA SER A 706 -7.26 -26.40 -19.29
C SER A 706 -7.52 -27.81 -19.81
N GLY A 707 -8.78 -28.11 -20.08
CA GLY A 707 -9.24 -29.38 -20.61
C GLY A 707 -10.71 -29.64 -20.33
N ILE A 708 -11.21 -30.74 -20.87
CA ILE A 708 -12.56 -31.26 -20.60
C ILE A 708 -12.38 -32.67 -20.04
N GLU A 709 -12.91 -32.91 -18.85
CA GLU A 709 -12.90 -34.22 -18.20
C GLU A 709 -14.26 -34.89 -18.38
N VAL A 710 -14.29 -36.09 -18.95
CA VAL A 710 -15.52 -36.87 -19.07
C VAL A 710 -15.65 -37.75 -17.83
N LYS A 711 -16.67 -37.50 -17.01
CA LYS A 711 -16.87 -38.16 -15.71
C LYS A 711 -17.63 -39.47 -15.83
N SER A 712 -18.51 -39.58 -16.82
CA SER A 712 -19.29 -40.81 -17.02
C SER A 712 -18.48 -41.90 -17.71
N PRO A 713 -18.68 -43.18 -17.36
CA PRO A 713 -18.05 -44.30 -18.05
C PRO A 713 -18.43 -44.34 -19.53
N VAL A 714 -17.44 -44.42 -20.42
CA VAL A 714 -17.62 -44.50 -21.86
C VAL A 714 -17.41 -45.93 -22.34
N GLN A 715 -18.36 -46.49 -23.09
CA GLN A 715 -18.22 -47.83 -23.66
C GLN A 715 -17.23 -47.80 -24.84
N TRP A 716 -16.14 -48.56 -24.74
CA TRP A 716 -15.15 -48.66 -25.81
C TRP A 716 -15.62 -49.55 -26.98
N PRO A 717 -15.42 -49.15 -28.24
CA PRO A 717 -15.80 -49.97 -29.40
C PRO A 717 -14.85 -51.16 -29.61
N TYR A 718 -15.28 -52.37 -29.23
CA TYR A 718 -14.42 -53.55 -29.26
C TYR A 718 -13.98 -54.00 -30.68
N SER A 719 -14.86 -53.91 -31.68
CA SER A 719 -14.65 -54.54 -33.00
C SER A 719 -14.87 -53.64 -34.23
N LYS A 720 -15.41 -52.44 -34.05
CA LYS A 720 -15.80 -51.54 -35.15
C LYS A 720 -14.82 -50.38 -35.38
N GLY A 721 -13.89 -50.16 -34.46
CA GLY A 721 -12.94 -49.05 -34.53
C GLY A 721 -13.46 -47.79 -33.85
N LEU A 722 -12.68 -46.72 -33.94
CA LEU A 722 -12.95 -45.42 -33.32
C LEU A 722 -12.73 -44.31 -34.33
N SER A 723 -13.62 -43.31 -34.36
CA SER A 723 -13.36 -42.04 -35.02
C SER A 723 -13.57 -40.89 -34.05
N PHE A 724 -12.59 -40.01 -33.96
CA PHE A 724 -12.67 -38.73 -33.26
C PHE A 724 -12.73 -37.60 -34.30
N CYS A 725 -13.67 -36.68 -34.18
CA CYS A 725 -13.83 -35.57 -35.12
C CYS A 725 -14.05 -34.26 -34.35
N CYS A 726 -13.32 -33.21 -34.72
CA CYS A 726 -13.60 -31.86 -34.23
C CYS A 726 -13.10 -30.80 -35.21
N TRP A 727 -13.71 -29.62 -35.15
CA TRP A 727 -13.09 -28.40 -35.63
C TRP A 727 -12.11 -27.89 -34.58
N LEU A 728 -10.90 -27.51 -34.97
CA LEU A 728 -9.91 -26.96 -34.04
C LEU A 728 -9.17 -25.78 -34.66
N ARG A 729 -8.67 -24.89 -33.81
CA ARG A 729 -7.78 -23.80 -34.15
C ARG A 729 -6.64 -23.78 -33.14
N VAL A 730 -5.43 -24.10 -33.60
CA VAL A 730 -4.24 -24.09 -32.73
C VAL A 730 -3.75 -22.65 -32.61
N GLU A 731 -3.59 -22.12 -31.40
CA GLU A 731 -3.10 -20.75 -31.22
C GLU A 731 -1.58 -20.68 -31.38
N SER A 732 -0.87 -21.60 -30.73
CA SER A 732 0.58 -21.78 -30.87
C SER A 732 1.01 -23.18 -30.47
N PHE A 733 2.10 -23.66 -31.06
CA PHE A 733 2.78 -24.86 -30.61
C PHE A 733 3.90 -24.50 -29.63
N PRO A 734 4.14 -25.29 -28.57
CA PRO A 734 5.33 -25.17 -27.74
C PRO A 734 6.59 -25.49 -28.57
N GLU A 735 7.73 -24.84 -28.26
CA GLU A 735 8.94 -24.88 -29.11
C GLU A 735 9.51 -26.29 -29.29
N ASN A 736 9.43 -27.15 -28.27
CA ASN A 736 9.83 -28.56 -28.29
C ASN A 736 8.83 -29.47 -27.53
N GLY A 737 7.54 -29.14 -27.55
CA GLY A 737 6.53 -29.85 -26.75
C GLY A 737 5.40 -30.44 -27.57
N MET A 738 4.57 -31.24 -26.88
CA MET A 738 3.35 -31.84 -27.44
C MET A 738 2.13 -31.37 -26.65
N MET A 739 1.02 -31.12 -27.34
CA MET A 739 -0.24 -30.73 -26.72
C MET A 739 -1.23 -31.90 -26.73
N GLY A 740 -1.89 -32.18 -25.61
CA GLY A 740 -2.92 -33.23 -25.56
C GLY A 740 -4.13 -32.92 -26.45
N LEU A 741 -4.57 -33.88 -27.26
CA LEU A 741 -5.80 -33.75 -28.07
C LEU A 741 -6.96 -34.48 -27.41
N PHE A 742 -6.83 -35.79 -27.20
CA PHE A 742 -7.77 -36.61 -26.45
C PHE A 742 -7.07 -37.79 -25.80
N SER A 743 -7.71 -38.33 -24.76
CA SER A 743 -7.26 -39.49 -24.02
C SER A 743 -8.46 -40.30 -23.56
N PHE A 744 -8.45 -41.60 -23.86
CA PHE A 744 -9.51 -42.53 -23.51
C PHE A 744 -8.89 -43.78 -22.88
N PHE A 745 -8.90 -43.84 -21.55
CA PHE A 745 -8.34 -44.96 -20.80
C PHE A 745 -9.33 -45.58 -19.81
N THR A 746 -9.12 -46.86 -19.57
CA THR A 746 -9.65 -47.59 -18.41
C THR A 746 -8.91 -47.17 -17.14
N GLU A 747 -9.46 -47.53 -15.98
CA GLU A 747 -8.78 -47.37 -14.69
C GLU A 747 -7.41 -48.08 -14.68
N ASN A 748 -7.31 -49.22 -15.37
CA ASN A 748 -6.10 -50.03 -15.53
C ASN A 748 -5.12 -49.51 -16.61
N GLY A 749 -5.36 -48.34 -17.20
CA GLY A 749 -4.44 -47.71 -18.16
C GLY A 749 -4.45 -48.29 -19.58
N LYS A 750 -5.40 -49.17 -19.92
CA LYS A 750 -5.59 -49.67 -21.30
C LYS A 750 -6.51 -48.73 -22.08
N GLY A 751 -6.19 -48.46 -23.34
CA GLY A 751 -6.94 -47.52 -24.18
C GLY A 751 -6.07 -46.84 -25.23
N CYS A 752 -6.28 -45.54 -25.47
CA CYS A 752 -5.45 -44.76 -26.36
C CYS A 752 -5.41 -43.26 -26.01
N LEU A 753 -4.39 -42.57 -26.52
CA LEU A 753 -4.31 -41.12 -26.50
C LEU A 753 -3.78 -40.57 -27.84
N ALA A 754 -4.04 -39.30 -28.07
CA ALA A 754 -3.49 -38.55 -29.19
C ALA A 754 -2.95 -37.20 -28.72
N MET A 755 -1.79 -36.80 -29.26
CA MET A 755 -1.13 -35.53 -28.96
C MET A 755 -0.68 -34.84 -30.25
N LEU A 756 -0.77 -33.51 -30.27
CA LEU A 756 -0.42 -32.64 -31.39
C LEU A 756 0.92 -31.95 -31.15
N GLY A 757 1.86 -32.14 -32.08
CA GLY A 757 3.08 -31.35 -32.21
C GLY A 757 3.02 -30.46 -33.45
N LYS A 758 4.04 -29.62 -33.64
CA LYS A 758 4.09 -28.64 -34.75
C LYS A 758 3.91 -29.27 -36.14
N ASN A 759 4.53 -30.43 -36.36
CA ASN A 759 4.54 -31.14 -37.65
C ASN A 759 4.17 -32.64 -37.52
N THR A 760 3.64 -33.07 -36.37
CA THR A 760 3.32 -34.48 -36.12
C THR A 760 2.10 -34.64 -35.22
N LEU A 761 1.35 -35.71 -35.43
CA LEU A 761 0.35 -36.23 -34.52
C LEU A 761 0.91 -37.54 -33.93
N VAL A 762 1.15 -37.54 -32.62
CA VAL A 762 1.53 -38.75 -31.89
C VAL A 762 0.27 -39.45 -31.43
N TYR A 763 0.19 -40.76 -31.68
CA TYR A 763 -0.90 -41.59 -31.21
C TYR A 763 -0.33 -42.81 -30.49
N GLU A 764 -0.81 -43.05 -29.28
CA GLU A 764 -0.43 -44.20 -28.49
C GLU A 764 -1.63 -45.12 -28.27
N SER A 765 -1.44 -46.40 -28.56
CA SER A 765 -2.42 -47.47 -28.30
C SER A 765 -1.88 -48.41 -27.24
N VAL A 766 -2.58 -48.48 -26.11
CA VAL A 766 -2.17 -49.25 -24.92
C VAL A 766 -3.11 -50.43 -24.73
N SER A 767 -2.57 -51.63 -24.86
CA SER A 767 -3.33 -52.88 -24.72
C SER A 767 -2.54 -53.91 -23.92
N GLN A 768 -2.20 -55.06 -24.50
CA GLN A 768 -1.21 -56.00 -23.94
C GLN A 768 0.22 -55.64 -24.35
N LYS A 769 0.38 -54.98 -25.51
CA LYS A 769 1.64 -54.41 -25.99
C LYS A 769 1.35 -52.98 -26.42
N ASN A 770 2.13 -52.04 -25.90
CA ASN A 770 1.99 -50.63 -26.23
C ASN A 770 2.57 -50.39 -27.61
N GLN A 771 1.93 -49.52 -28.39
CA GLN A 771 2.45 -49.07 -29.66
C GLN A 771 2.23 -47.57 -29.79
N CYS A 772 3.33 -46.84 -29.93
CA CYS A 772 3.35 -45.43 -30.30
C CYS A 772 3.57 -45.31 -31.82
N VAL A 773 2.83 -44.42 -32.48
CA VAL A 773 3.02 -44.10 -33.90
C VAL A 773 3.01 -42.59 -34.10
N LEU A 774 3.84 -42.10 -35.01
CA LEU A 774 3.93 -40.69 -35.38
C LEU A 774 3.37 -40.51 -36.78
N LEU A 775 2.36 -39.66 -36.92
CA LEU A 775 1.73 -39.34 -38.20
C LEU A 775 2.19 -37.95 -38.64
N PRO A 776 2.73 -37.79 -39.86
CA PRO A 776 2.98 -36.47 -40.41
C PRO A 776 1.69 -35.65 -40.44
N LEU A 777 1.69 -34.49 -39.78
CA LEU A 777 0.56 -33.58 -39.72
C LEU A 777 1.06 -32.16 -39.50
N SER A 778 0.81 -31.25 -40.44
CA SER A 778 1.09 -29.82 -40.26
C SER A 778 -0.22 -29.05 -40.22
N LEU A 779 -0.48 -28.36 -39.10
CA LEU A 779 -1.65 -27.52 -38.92
C LEU A 779 -1.21 -26.05 -38.86
N PRO A 780 -1.79 -25.17 -39.68
CA PRO A 780 -1.52 -23.74 -39.58
C PRO A 780 -2.04 -23.20 -38.23
N THR A 781 -1.24 -22.37 -37.57
CA THR A 781 -1.70 -21.67 -36.38
C THR A 781 -2.72 -20.60 -36.74
N LYS A 782 -3.59 -20.27 -35.79
CA LYS A 782 -4.61 -19.22 -35.89
C LYS A 782 -5.66 -19.41 -36.99
N GLN A 783 -5.78 -20.61 -37.56
CA GLN A 783 -6.79 -20.96 -38.55
C GLN A 783 -7.64 -22.14 -38.08
N TRP A 784 -8.93 -22.12 -38.38
CA TRP A 784 -9.83 -23.24 -38.14
C TRP A 784 -9.59 -24.34 -39.17
N LYS A 785 -9.42 -25.57 -38.67
CA LYS A 785 -9.25 -26.80 -39.45
C LYS A 785 -10.16 -27.88 -38.90
N PHE A 786 -10.77 -28.66 -39.79
CA PHE A 786 -11.49 -29.86 -39.37
C PHE A 786 -10.50 -31.01 -39.27
N LEU A 787 -10.38 -31.61 -38.09
CA LEU A 787 -9.52 -32.75 -37.84
C LEU A 787 -10.37 -33.99 -37.57
N SER A 788 -10.06 -35.10 -38.22
CA SER A 788 -10.60 -36.41 -37.88
C SER A 788 -9.51 -37.46 -37.75
N VAL A 789 -9.48 -38.17 -36.62
CA VAL A 789 -8.55 -39.27 -36.34
C VAL A 789 -9.36 -40.55 -36.26
N THR A 790 -9.12 -41.48 -37.19
CA THR A 790 -9.87 -42.72 -37.33
C THR A 790 -8.96 -43.94 -37.19
N HIS A 791 -9.28 -44.82 -36.25
CA HIS A 791 -8.56 -46.06 -35.98
C HIS A 791 -9.42 -47.28 -36.35
N THR A 792 -9.04 -47.95 -37.42
CA THR A 792 -9.73 -49.13 -37.96
C THR A 792 -9.30 -50.42 -37.26
N VAL A 793 -10.22 -51.37 -37.13
CA VAL A 793 -9.93 -52.72 -36.63
C VAL A 793 -9.77 -53.68 -37.81
N GLY A 794 -8.52 -53.98 -38.16
CA GLY A 794 -8.19 -54.91 -39.26
C GLY A 794 -7.71 -56.28 -38.77
N ARG A 795 -7.96 -57.33 -39.55
CA ARG A 795 -7.40 -58.68 -39.31
C ARG A 795 -5.95 -58.74 -39.79
N ALA A 796 -5.14 -59.61 -39.19
CA ALA A 796 -3.70 -59.72 -39.49
C ALA A 796 -3.39 -59.98 -40.97
N PHE A 797 -4.24 -60.74 -41.66
CA PHE A 797 -4.09 -61.08 -43.09
C PHE A 797 -4.64 -60.02 -44.06
N SER A 798 -5.33 -58.99 -43.57
CA SER A 798 -5.99 -57.95 -44.38
C SER A 798 -5.34 -56.57 -44.20
N GLY A 799 -4.01 -56.52 -43.96
CA GLY A 799 -3.27 -55.27 -43.80
C GLY A 799 -3.20 -54.70 -42.38
N GLY A 800 -3.80 -55.38 -41.40
CA GLY A 800 -3.78 -54.98 -39.98
C GLY A 800 -4.69 -53.78 -39.67
N SER A 801 -4.68 -53.39 -38.40
CA SER A 801 -5.36 -52.16 -37.94
C SER A 801 -4.56 -50.93 -38.43
N GLN A 802 -5.28 -49.89 -38.86
CA GLN A 802 -4.70 -48.69 -39.43
C GLN A 802 -5.27 -47.46 -38.75
N LEU A 803 -4.39 -46.51 -38.47
CA LEU A 803 -4.71 -45.18 -37.98
C LEU A 803 -4.63 -44.19 -39.14
N ARG A 804 -5.68 -43.40 -39.34
CA ARG A 804 -5.81 -42.43 -40.43
C ARG A 804 -6.12 -41.05 -39.86
N CYS A 805 -5.47 -40.04 -40.39
CA CYS A 805 -5.67 -38.65 -40.04
C CYS A 805 -6.21 -37.90 -41.27
N TYR A 806 -7.34 -37.21 -41.08
CA TYR A 806 -8.01 -36.41 -42.10
C TYR A 806 -8.01 -34.95 -41.68
N VAL A 807 -7.74 -34.04 -42.63
CA VAL A 807 -7.82 -32.59 -42.45
C VAL A 807 -8.73 -32.03 -43.52
N ASP A 808 -9.69 -31.20 -43.12
CA ASP A 808 -10.67 -30.54 -44.02
C ASP A 808 -11.40 -31.54 -44.94
N GLY A 809 -11.65 -32.76 -44.45
CA GLY A 809 -12.34 -33.83 -45.17
C GLY A 809 -11.45 -34.74 -46.02
N ASP A 810 -10.16 -34.41 -46.17
CA ASP A 810 -9.21 -35.15 -46.99
C ASP A 810 -8.24 -35.98 -46.15
N LEU A 811 -7.86 -37.18 -46.63
CA LEU A 811 -6.88 -38.04 -45.96
C LEU A 811 -5.48 -37.45 -46.11
N VAL A 812 -4.83 -37.11 -44.99
CA VAL A 812 -3.48 -36.52 -44.96
C VAL A 812 -2.40 -37.55 -44.65
N SER A 813 -2.65 -38.43 -43.68
CA SER A 813 -1.67 -39.44 -43.27
C SER A 813 -2.31 -40.74 -42.79
N THR A 814 -1.57 -41.83 -42.94
CA THR A 814 -2.01 -43.18 -42.55
C THR A 814 -0.82 -43.98 -42.03
N GLU A 815 -1.00 -44.68 -40.90
CA GLU A 815 0.02 -45.50 -40.28
C GLU A 815 -0.54 -46.82 -39.74
N LYS A 816 0.30 -47.85 -39.66
CA LYS A 816 -0.10 -49.15 -39.09
C LYS A 816 0.01 -49.10 -37.56
N CYS A 817 -1.14 -49.08 -36.89
CA CYS A 817 -1.22 -49.05 -35.43
C CYS A 817 -2.13 -50.19 -34.95
N ARG A 818 -1.73 -50.91 -33.90
CA ARG A 818 -2.56 -51.95 -33.29
C ARG A 818 -3.73 -51.32 -32.55
N TYR A 819 -4.92 -51.86 -32.77
CA TYR A 819 -6.11 -51.44 -32.04
C TYR A 819 -6.15 -51.98 -30.61
N ALA A 820 -6.43 -51.12 -29.64
CA ALA A 820 -6.61 -51.52 -28.25
C ALA A 820 -7.96 -52.24 -28.07
N LYS A 821 -7.94 -53.57 -27.99
CA LYS A 821 -9.15 -54.37 -27.73
C LYS A 821 -9.40 -54.44 -26.23
N VAL A 822 -10.26 -53.54 -25.75
CA VAL A 822 -10.57 -53.37 -24.32
C VAL A 822 -12.05 -53.72 -24.08
N ASN A 823 -12.31 -54.58 -23.09
CA ASN A 823 -13.67 -54.98 -22.69
C ASN A 823 -14.23 -54.15 -21.53
N GLU A 824 -13.34 -53.54 -20.74
CA GLU A 824 -13.68 -52.66 -19.61
C GLU A 824 -14.20 -51.31 -20.12
N VAL A 825 -15.03 -50.64 -19.30
CA VAL A 825 -15.49 -49.28 -19.58
C VAL A 825 -14.37 -48.27 -19.37
N MET A 826 -14.34 -47.24 -20.22
CA MET A 826 -13.35 -46.16 -20.11
C MET A 826 -13.82 -45.17 -19.04
N THR A 827 -13.03 -45.02 -17.99
CA THR A 827 -13.34 -44.14 -16.83
C THR A 827 -12.40 -42.94 -16.73
N ARG A 828 -11.28 -42.95 -17.44
CA ARG A 828 -10.27 -41.88 -17.48
C ARG A 828 -10.26 -41.27 -18.88
N CYS A 829 -11.27 -40.44 -19.16
CA CYS A 829 -11.47 -39.82 -20.45
C CYS A 829 -11.31 -38.30 -20.37
N SER A 830 -10.51 -37.72 -21.26
CA SER A 830 -10.25 -36.28 -21.28
C SER A 830 -9.97 -35.75 -22.68
N LEU A 831 -10.26 -34.47 -22.90
CA LEU A 831 -10.01 -33.75 -24.14
C LEU A 831 -9.21 -32.49 -23.84
N GLY A 832 -8.17 -32.22 -24.62
CA GLY A 832 -7.37 -31.01 -24.50
C GLY A 832 -6.57 -30.84 -23.21
N THR A 833 -6.53 -31.85 -22.33
CA THR A 833 -5.75 -31.83 -21.08
C THR A 833 -4.27 -32.06 -21.34
N GLU A 834 -3.43 -31.78 -20.35
CA GLU A 834 -2.05 -32.27 -20.36
C GLU A 834 -2.05 -33.80 -20.27
N LEU A 835 -1.30 -34.45 -21.16
CA LEU A 835 -1.26 -35.91 -21.28
C LEU A 835 0.17 -36.40 -21.16
N MET A 836 0.37 -37.44 -20.35
CA MET A 836 1.64 -38.14 -20.25
C MET A 836 1.55 -39.46 -21.03
N PRO A 837 2.43 -39.71 -22.03
CA PRO A 837 2.50 -41.02 -22.67
C PRO A 837 2.87 -42.11 -21.66
N ILE A 838 2.24 -43.28 -21.77
CA ILE A 838 2.33 -44.36 -20.76
C ILE A 838 3.49 -45.30 -21.07
N GLY A 839 3.80 -45.52 -22.36
CA GLY A 839 4.82 -46.47 -22.81
C GLY A 839 6.20 -45.87 -23.08
N GLU A 840 6.28 -44.73 -23.77
CA GLU A 840 7.54 -44.09 -24.19
C GLU A 840 7.66 -42.70 -23.55
N GLU A 841 8.79 -42.41 -22.88
CA GLU A 841 9.01 -41.08 -22.31
C GLU A 841 9.07 -40.00 -23.41
N PRO A 842 8.55 -38.77 -23.18
CA PRO A 842 8.54 -37.69 -24.18
C PRO A 842 9.91 -37.44 -24.83
N THR A 843 10.97 -37.57 -24.02
CA THR A 843 12.38 -37.42 -24.42
C THR A 843 12.81 -38.40 -25.51
N SER A 844 12.27 -39.63 -25.50
CA SER A 844 12.57 -40.67 -26.49
C SER A 844 11.92 -40.42 -27.85
N LEU A 845 10.87 -39.60 -27.87
CA LEU A 845 10.20 -39.12 -29.08
C LEU A 845 10.78 -37.78 -29.59
N GLY A 846 11.81 -37.25 -28.91
CA GLY A 846 12.48 -35.99 -29.26
C GLY A 846 11.78 -34.73 -28.75
N PHE A 847 10.92 -34.85 -27.73
CA PHE A 847 10.19 -33.72 -27.14
C PHE A 847 10.60 -33.49 -25.68
N GLU A 848 10.67 -32.22 -25.27
CA GLU A 848 11.13 -31.79 -23.94
C GLU A 848 10.02 -31.81 -22.88
N GLY A 849 8.74 -31.86 -23.29
CA GLY A 849 7.60 -31.90 -22.37
C GLY A 849 6.24 -32.01 -23.05
N THR A 850 5.22 -32.24 -22.24
CA THR A 850 3.81 -32.30 -22.65
C THR A 850 3.05 -31.14 -22.01
N PHE A 851 2.07 -30.62 -22.73
CA PHE A 851 1.30 -29.45 -22.31
C PHE A 851 -0.19 -29.69 -22.57
N ALA A 852 -1.05 -28.97 -21.86
CA ALA A 852 -2.46 -28.92 -22.22
C ALA A 852 -2.65 -28.21 -23.58
N PHE A 853 -3.76 -28.48 -24.25
CA PHE A 853 -4.06 -27.86 -25.53
C PHE A 853 -4.14 -26.35 -25.40
N THR A 854 -3.45 -25.63 -26.30
CA THR A 854 -3.48 -24.17 -26.36
C THR A 854 -4.15 -23.73 -27.67
N GLY A 855 -5.43 -23.40 -27.61
CA GLY A 855 -6.22 -23.11 -28.80
C GLY A 855 -7.72 -23.21 -28.56
N GLN A 856 -8.47 -23.49 -29.63
CA GLN A 856 -9.91 -23.65 -29.58
C GLN A 856 -10.36 -24.95 -30.24
N MET A 857 -11.45 -25.54 -29.74
CA MET A 857 -12.15 -26.65 -30.38
C MET A 857 -13.63 -26.34 -30.51
N GLY A 858 -14.20 -26.54 -31.69
CA GLY A 858 -15.65 -26.47 -31.92
C GLY A 858 -16.36 -27.71 -31.34
N PRO A 859 -17.52 -28.08 -31.91
CA PRO A 859 -18.19 -29.33 -31.54
C PRO A 859 -17.25 -30.53 -31.69
N VAL A 860 -17.21 -31.37 -30.64
CA VAL A 860 -16.34 -32.55 -30.58
C VAL A 860 -17.20 -33.81 -30.59
N TYR A 861 -16.89 -34.74 -31.49
CA TYR A 861 -17.61 -35.99 -31.66
C TYR A 861 -16.69 -37.20 -31.55
N ALA A 862 -17.15 -38.24 -30.88
CA ALA A 862 -16.52 -39.55 -30.85
C ALA A 862 -17.52 -40.62 -31.33
N PHE A 863 -17.07 -41.51 -32.22
CA PHE A 863 -17.90 -42.56 -32.84
C PHE A 863 -17.34 -43.95 -32.55
N SER A 864 -18.24 -44.90 -32.30
CA SER A 864 -17.96 -46.32 -32.04
C SER A 864 -17.74 -47.12 -33.33
N ASP A 865 -17.31 -46.47 -34.39
CA ASP A 865 -17.06 -47.04 -35.72
C ASP A 865 -15.95 -46.24 -36.41
N ALA A 866 -15.20 -46.90 -37.28
CA ALA A 866 -14.20 -46.23 -38.11
C ALA A 866 -14.89 -45.63 -39.36
N LEU A 867 -15.16 -44.33 -39.33
CA LEU A 867 -15.89 -43.63 -40.38
C LEU A 867 -15.17 -43.69 -41.74
N SER A 868 -15.97 -43.80 -42.80
CA SER A 868 -15.46 -43.78 -44.18
C SER A 868 -15.02 -42.38 -44.60
N ALA A 869 -14.18 -42.27 -45.65
CA ALA A 869 -13.77 -40.98 -46.20
C ALA A 869 -14.97 -40.13 -46.67
N GLU A 870 -16.01 -40.77 -47.21
CA GLU A 870 -17.25 -40.09 -47.61
C GLU A 870 -18.02 -39.53 -46.41
N GLN A 871 -18.12 -40.29 -45.32
CA GLN A 871 -18.76 -39.83 -44.09
C GLN A 871 -17.99 -38.67 -43.45
N ILE A 872 -16.67 -38.75 -43.39
CA ILE A 872 -15.81 -37.67 -42.87
C ILE A 872 -15.95 -36.41 -43.72
N ARG A 873 -15.93 -36.55 -45.05
CA ARG A 873 -16.14 -35.43 -45.97
C ARG A 873 -17.53 -34.81 -45.83
N GLY A 874 -18.57 -35.61 -45.61
CA GLY A 874 -19.89 -35.05 -45.38
C GLY A 874 -20.04 -34.39 -44.01
N ILE A 875 -19.37 -34.87 -42.94
CA ILE A 875 -19.30 -34.14 -41.65
C ILE A 875 -18.60 -32.78 -41.85
N TYR A 876 -17.51 -32.73 -42.60
CA TYR A 876 -16.84 -31.48 -42.94
C TYR A 876 -17.76 -30.52 -43.72
N ASN A 877 -18.52 -31.03 -44.69
CA ASN A 877 -19.45 -30.24 -45.51
C ASN A 877 -20.66 -29.70 -44.75
N LEU A 878 -21.05 -30.32 -43.62
CA LEU A 878 -22.06 -29.75 -42.72
C LEU A 878 -21.57 -28.44 -42.06
N GLY A 879 -20.27 -28.16 -42.13
CA GLY A 879 -19.67 -26.93 -41.67
C GLY A 879 -19.34 -26.91 -40.17
N PRO A 880 -18.64 -25.87 -39.73
CA PRO A 880 -18.11 -25.79 -38.37
C PRO A 880 -19.17 -25.55 -37.28
N SER A 881 -20.32 -24.97 -37.63
CA SER A 881 -21.41 -24.70 -36.67
C SER A 881 -22.36 -25.89 -36.48
N TYR A 882 -22.18 -27.00 -37.20
CA TYR A 882 -23.03 -28.17 -37.03
C TYR A 882 -22.85 -28.79 -35.64
N MET A 883 -23.93 -28.83 -34.87
CA MET A 883 -23.92 -29.20 -33.45
C MET A 883 -24.91 -30.29 -33.03
N TYR A 884 -25.59 -30.89 -34.00
CA TYR A 884 -26.72 -31.79 -33.74
C TYR A 884 -26.30 -33.27 -33.77
N SER A 885 -27.26 -34.14 -33.50
CA SER A 885 -27.06 -35.58 -33.36
C SER A 885 -26.94 -36.35 -34.68
N PHE A 886 -26.86 -35.68 -35.84
CA PHE A 886 -26.89 -36.30 -37.18
C PHE A 886 -28.16 -37.12 -37.45
N LEU A 887 -29.27 -36.81 -36.77
CA LEU A 887 -30.60 -37.31 -37.13
C LEU A 887 -31.13 -36.52 -38.33
N GLY A 888 -31.52 -37.21 -39.40
CA GLY A 888 -32.12 -36.58 -40.57
C GLY A 888 -33.46 -35.94 -40.24
N ASP A 889 -33.62 -34.68 -40.61
CA ASP A 889 -34.93 -34.04 -40.65
C ASP A 889 -35.67 -34.53 -41.91
N GLN A 890 -36.96 -34.90 -41.79
CA GLN A 890 -37.71 -35.52 -42.91
C GLN A 890 -37.75 -34.64 -44.17
N ASN A 891 -37.54 -33.33 -44.04
CA ASN A 891 -37.49 -32.37 -45.13
C ASN A 891 -36.15 -32.37 -45.91
N LEU A 892 -35.02 -32.71 -45.29
CA LEU A 892 -33.70 -32.76 -45.96
C LEU A 892 -33.50 -34.03 -46.80
N LEU A 893 -34.30 -35.07 -46.55
CA LEU A 893 -34.27 -36.34 -47.28
C LEU A 893 -34.93 -36.26 -48.67
N MET A 894 -35.54 -35.11 -49.03
CA MET A 894 -36.19 -34.90 -50.32
C MET A 894 -35.25 -34.36 -51.41
N ASN A 895 -34.06 -33.88 -51.05
CA ASN A 895 -33.01 -33.55 -52.01
C ASN A 895 -32.18 -34.80 -52.32
N ASN A 896 -32.08 -35.16 -53.61
CA ASN A 896 -31.44 -36.37 -54.13
C ASN A 896 -29.90 -36.42 -53.98
N ASP A 897 -29.30 -35.67 -53.05
CA ASP A 897 -27.86 -35.69 -52.84
C ASP A 897 -27.43 -36.95 -52.07
N SER A 898 -26.75 -37.84 -52.77
CA SER A 898 -26.25 -39.13 -52.25
C SER A 898 -25.29 -38.98 -51.05
N LEU A 899 -24.66 -37.81 -50.90
CA LEU A 899 -23.69 -37.50 -49.85
C LEU A 899 -24.32 -37.40 -48.45
N TYR A 900 -25.51 -36.81 -48.32
CA TYR A 900 -26.17 -36.63 -47.03
C TYR A 900 -26.95 -37.87 -46.57
N LYS A 901 -27.33 -38.73 -47.53
CA LYS A 901 -28.09 -39.96 -47.26
C LYS A 901 -27.32 -40.98 -46.42
N GLY A 902 -26.00 -41.10 -46.60
CA GLY A 902 -25.14 -41.99 -45.80
C GLY A 902 -24.80 -41.49 -44.39
N ILE A 903 -25.14 -40.22 -44.09
CA ILE A 903 -24.87 -39.57 -42.81
C ILE A 903 -26.13 -39.51 -41.95
N LEU A 904 -27.26 -39.13 -42.56
CA LEU A 904 -28.51 -38.78 -41.86
C LEU A 904 -29.51 -39.94 -41.68
N ASP A 905 -29.18 -41.17 -42.13
CA ASP A 905 -30.05 -42.34 -41.96
C ASP A 905 -30.21 -42.71 -40.47
N ALA A 906 -31.46 -42.79 -39.99
CA ALA A 906 -31.76 -43.05 -38.58
C ALA A 906 -31.44 -44.49 -38.12
N ARG A 907 -31.34 -45.48 -39.03
CA ARG A 907 -31.00 -46.87 -38.66
C ARG A 907 -29.52 -47.19 -38.88
N ASP A 908 -28.96 -46.80 -40.02
CA ASP A 908 -27.59 -47.15 -40.44
C ASP A 908 -26.64 -45.95 -40.58
N GLY A 909 -27.11 -44.72 -40.30
CA GLY A 909 -26.32 -43.49 -40.36
C GLY A 909 -25.36 -43.31 -39.19
N ILE A 910 -24.70 -42.15 -39.13
CA ILE A 910 -23.62 -41.93 -38.15
C ILE A 910 -24.14 -41.60 -36.74
N SER A 911 -25.39 -41.16 -36.62
CA SER A 911 -26.05 -40.85 -35.35
C SER A 911 -26.10 -42.04 -34.39
N SER A 912 -26.44 -43.23 -34.89
CA SER A 912 -26.49 -44.48 -34.11
C SER A 912 -25.12 -45.00 -33.69
N LYS A 913 -24.05 -44.48 -34.29
CA LYS A 913 -22.65 -44.83 -34.02
C LYS A 913 -21.97 -43.84 -33.07
N MET A 914 -22.64 -42.76 -32.69
CA MET A 914 -22.03 -41.72 -31.86
C MET A 914 -21.97 -42.16 -30.39
N ILE A 915 -20.76 -42.13 -29.83
CA ILE A 915 -20.50 -42.37 -28.40
C ILE A 915 -20.93 -41.14 -27.60
N PHE A 916 -20.39 -39.98 -27.98
CA PHE A 916 -20.79 -38.68 -27.45
C PHE A 916 -20.54 -37.58 -28.47
N GLY A 917 -21.30 -36.49 -28.32
CA GLY A 917 -21.02 -35.19 -28.90
C GLY A 917 -21.03 -34.12 -27.82
N LEU A 918 -19.97 -33.31 -27.75
CA LEU A 918 -19.86 -32.21 -26.80
C LEU A 918 -19.88 -30.88 -27.53
N ASN A 919 -20.69 -29.95 -27.04
CA ASN A 919 -20.82 -28.60 -27.56
C ASN A 919 -20.78 -27.58 -26.42
N ALA A 920 -20.12 -26.43 -26.64
CA ALA A 920 -20.04 -25.36 -25.66
C ALA A 920 -21.41 -24.73 -25.29
N GLN A 921 -22.37 -24.69 -26.21
CA GLN A 921 -23.76 -24.24 -25.97
C GLN A 921 -24.60 -25.28 -25.21
N ALA A 922 -24.28 -26.57 -25.32
CA ALA A 922 -24.98 -27.64 -24.60
C ALA A 922 -24.39 -27.79 -23.19
N SER A 923 -24.49 -26.75 -22.37
CA SER A 923 -23.83 -26.67 -21.06
C SER A 923 -24.70 -26.02 -19.99
N ASN A 924 -24.40 -26.33 -18.73
CA ASN A 924 -24.89 -25.63 -17.55
C ASN A 924 -23.71 -25.35 -16.62
N ASN A 925 -23.33 -24.07 -16.50
CA ASN A 925 -22.11 -23.64 -15.82
C ASN A 925 -20.86 -24.34 -16.36
N ARG A 926 -20.28 -25.24 -15.57
CA ARG A 926 -19.08 -26.01 -15.94
C ARG A 926 -19.38 -27.40 -16.50
N THR A 927 -20.63 -27.83 -16.42
CA THR A 927 -21.05 -29.17 -16.86
C THR A 927 -21.52 -29.12 -18.31
N LEU A 928 -21.06 -30.05 -19.12
CA LEU A 928 -21.44 -30.24 -20.52
C LEU A 928 -22.39 -31.42 -20.64
N PHE A 929 -23.36 -31.29 -21.53
CA PHE A 929 -24.33 -32.32 -21.86
C PHE A 929 -24.01 -32.97 -23.20
N ASN A 930 -24.22 -34.27 -23.27
CA ASN A 930 -24.06 -35.03 -24.49
C ASN A 930 -25.21 -34.78 -25.47
N VAL A 931 -24.89 -34.48 -26.73
CA VAL A 931 -25.88 -34.27 -27.80
C VAL A 931 -26.30 -35.56 -28.52
N SER A 932 -25.80 -36.74 -28.15
CA SER A 932 -26.16 -37.98 -28.85
C SER A 932 -27.61 -38.42 -28.66
N SER A 933 -28.26 -38.84 -29.75
CA SER A 933 -29.64 -39.30 -29.75
C SER A 933 -29.73 -40.75 -29.27
N VAL A 934 -30.23 -40.94 -28.06
CA VAL A 934 -30.51 -42.27 -27.50
C VAL A 934 -31.86 -42.74 -28.04
N LEU A 935 -31.85 -43.44 -29.18
CA LEU A 935 -32.99 -44.28 -29.56
C LEU A 935 -33.05 -45.48 -28.59
N ASP A 936 -34.09 -45.52 -27.77
CA ASP A 936 -34.59 -46.65 -26.99
C ASP A 936 -33.60 -47.40 -26.07
N SER A 937 -33.32 -46.86 -24.87
CA SER A 937 -33.26 -47.69 -23.65
C SER A 937 -33.39 -46.82 -22.39
N LEU A 938 -34.34 -47.18 -21.52
CA LEU A 938 -34.83 -46.40 -20.39
C LEU A 938 -33.85 -46.20 -19.22
N ASP A 939 -32.56 -46.54 -19.35
CA ASP A 939 -31.67 -46.64 -18.17
C ASP A 939 -30.15 -46.48 -18.45
N LYS A 940 -29.73 -45.65 -19.42
CA LYS A 940 -28.30 -45.39 -19.66
C LYS A 940 -27.93 -43.92 -19.40
N SER A 941 -26.95 -43.76 -18.52
CA SER A 941 -26.41 -42.54 -17.91
C SER A 941 -26.29 -41.36 -18.87
N LYS A 942 -26.81 -40.19 -18.45
CA LYS A 942 -26.39 -38.89 -18.96
C LYS A 942 -24.87 -38.85 -18.92
N LEU A 943 -24.22 -38.78 -20.08
CA LEU A 943 -22.77 -38.57 -20.12
C LEU A 943 -22.50 -37.15 -19.65
N GLU A 944 -21.89 -37.03 -18.47
CA GLU A 944 -21.51 -35.79 -17.82
C GLU A 944 -20.03 -35.55 -18.09
N ALA A 945 -19.73 -34.40 -18.68
CA ALA A 945 -18.37 -33.90 -18.81
C ALA A 945 -18.26 -32.54 -18.13
N THR A 946 -17.08 -32.20 -17.62
CA THR A 946 -16.83 -30.95 -16.90
C THR A 946 -15.62 -30.24 -17.47
N ILE A 947 -15.71 -28.92 -17.65
CA ILE A 947 -14.57 -28.10 -18.05
C ILE A 947 -13.65 -27.79 -16.87
N MET A 948 -12.34 -27.74 -17.12
CA MET A 948 -11.32 -27.36 -16.14
C MET A 948 -11.23 -25.84 -15.96
N GLY A 949 -10.37 -25.38 -15.03
CA GLY A 949 -10.18 -23.97 -14.69
C GLY A 949 -9.83 -23.08 -15.88
N GLY A 950 -8.89 -23.54 -16.70
CA GLY A 950 -8.37 -22.86 -17.88
C GLY A 950 -9.18 -23.04 -19.15
N THR A 951 -10.37 -23.66 -19.09
CA THR A 951 -11.26 -23.83 -20.26
C THR A 951 -12.47 -22.92 -20.18
N LYS A 952 -12.71 -22.14 -21.24
CA LYS A 952 -13.85 -21.23 -21.36
C LYS A 952 -14.84 -21.71 -22.43
N LEU A 953 -16.12 -21.45 -22.17
CA LEU A 953 -17.21 -21.68 -23.12
C LEU A 953 -17.48 -20.39 -23.88
N CYS A 954 -17.24 -20.41 -25.18
CA CYS A 954 -17.38 -19.25 -26.05
C CYS A 954 -18.53 -19.48 -27.02
N SER A 955 -19.34 -18.44 -27.23
CA SER A 955 -20.33 -18.38 -28.29
C SER A 955 -20.23 -17.02 -28.95
N ARG A 956 -20.19 -17.02 -30.28
CA ARG A 956 -20.17 -15.83 -31.12
C ARG A 956 -21.42 -15.77 -31.97
N ARG A 957 -21.77 -14.57 -32.43
CA ARG A 957 -22.86 -14.36 -33.38
C ARG A 957 -22.27 -14.03 -34.74
N LEU A 958 -22.42 -14.93 -35.70
CA LEU A 958 -21.91 -14.71 -37.05
C LEU A 958 -22.75 -13.65 -37.77
N LEU A 959 -22.11 -12.94 -38.70
CA LEU A 959 -22.77 -11.88 -39.45
C LEU A 959 -23.98 -12.40 -40.25
N GLN A 960 -23.85 -13.57 -40.87
CA GLN A 960 -24.92 -14.21 -41.66
C GLN A 960 -26.20 -14.44 -40.84
N ASP A 961 -26.07 -15.04 -39.65
CA ASP A 961 -27.20 -15.36 -38.76
C ASP A 961 -27.89 -14.08 -38.28
N ILE A 962 -27.10 -13.04 -38.01
CA ILE A 962 -27.62 -11.75 -37.55
C ILE A 962 -28.32 -11.00 -38.68
N ILE A 963 -27.84 -11.06 -39.92
CA ILE A 963 -28.56 -10.47 -41.07
C ILE A 963 -29.89 -11.20 -41.26
N TYR A 964 -29.90 -12.54 -41.20
CA TYR A 964 -31.14 -13.32 -41.24
C TYR A 964 -32.14 -12.85 -40.17
N CYS A 965 -31.69 -12.71 -38.92
CA CYS A 965 -32.54 -12.26 -37.81
C CYS A 965 -33.05 -10.81 -37.93
N VAL A 966 -32.31 -9.91 -38.58
CA VAL A 966 -32.67 -8.48 -38.68
C VAL A 966 -33.65 -8.20 -39.83
N GLY A 967 -33.80 -9.13 -40.78
CA GLY A 967 -34.72 -8.99 -41.92
C GLY A 967 -34.26 -9.71 -43.19
N GLY A 968 -33.22 -10.54 -43.11
CA GLY A 968 -32.66 -11.29 -44.24
C GLY A 968 -32.10 -10.37 -45.34
N VAL A 969 -32.14 -10.88 -46.58
CA VAL A 969 -31.66 -10.16 -47.78
C VAL A 969 -32.29 -8.77 -47.94
N SER A 970 -33.53 -8.59 -47.47
CA SER A 970 -34.26 -7.32 -47.64
C SER A 970 -33.57 -6.11 -47.01
N VAL A 971 -32.76 -6.33 -45.97
CA VAL A 971 -31.98 -5.28 -45.29
C VAL A 971 -30.90 -4.70 -46.21
N LEU A 972 -30.52 -5.43 -47.26
CA LEU A 972 -29.51 -5.02 -48.25
C LEU A 972 -30.11 -4.23 -49.42
N PHE A 973 -31.43 -4.27 -49.65
CA PHE A 973 -32.05 -3.59 -50.80
C PHE A 973 -31.84 -2.07 -50.83
N PRO A 974 -31.91 -1.34 -49.70
CA PRO A 974 -31.61 0.09 -49.70
C PRO A 974 -30.15 0.40 -50.10
N LEU A 975 -29.22 -0.53 -49.91
CA LEU A 975 -27.84 -0.36 -50.35
C LEU A 975 -27.74 -0.47 -51.89
N LEU A 976 -28.49 -1.39 -52.50
CA LEU A 976 -28.51 -1.59 -53.96
C LEU A 976 -28.96 -0.33 -54.72
N ILE A 977 -29.95 0.39 -54.18
CA ILE A 977 -30.53 1.59 -54.82
C ILE A 977 -29.50 2.74 -54.85
N HIS A 978 -28.70 2.93 -53.79
CA HIS A 978 -27.70 3.99 -53.75
C HIS A 978 -26.48 3.75 -54.63
N PHE A 979 -26.14 2.48 -54.90
CA PHE A 979 -25.02 2.16 -55.79
C PHE A 979 -25.36 2.38 -57.27
N ASP A 980 -26.63 2.24 -57.66
CA ASP A 980 -27.09 2.54 -59.03
C ASP A 980 -27.07 4.06 -59.33
N ASP A 981 -27.31 4.90 -58.33
CA ASP A 981 -27.26 6.37 -58.46
C ASP A 981 -25.82 6.93 -58.52
N ALA A 982 -24.83 6.27 -57.90
CA ALA A 982 -23.42 6.67 -57.98
C ALA A 982 -22.84 6.48 -59.40
N ILE A 983 -23.33 5.46 -60.12
CA ILE A 983 -22.97 5.13 -61.51
C ILE A 983 -23.44 6.22 -62.49
N THR A 984 -24.51 6.94 -62.18
CA THR A 984 -25.09 7.94 -63.09
C THR A 984 -24.54 9.36 -62.90
N HIS A 985 -23.89 9.68 -61.77
CA HIS A 985 -23.53 11.06 -61.44
C HIS A 985 -22.06 11.35 -61.05
N SER A 986 -21.17 10.38 -60.90
CA SER A 986 -19.76 10.67 -60.62
C SER A 986 -18.80 9.69 -61.30
N GLY A 987 -17.97 10.20 -62.22
CA GLY A 987 -16.87 9.44 -62.85
C GLY A 987 -15.69 9.18 -61.91
N GLU A 988 -15.93 8.64 -60.71
CA GLU A 988 -14.90 8.14 -59.79
C GLU A 988 -14.77 6.60 -59.84
N SER A 989 -13.66 6.09 -59.31
CA SER A 989 -12.99 4.82 -59.67
C SER A 989 -13.78 3.50 -59.55
N PRO A 990 -13.53 2.50 -60.43
CA PRO A 990 -14.24 1.21 -60.51
C PRO A 990 -14.02 0.21 -59.36
N THR A 991 -13.24 0.56 -58.33
CA THR A 991 -12.85 -0.36 -57.23
C THR A 991 -13.91 -0.47 -56.13
N GLY A 992 -14.68 0.60 -55.86
CA GLY A 992 -15.77 0.57 -54.88
C GLY A 992 -16.94 -0.32 -55.32
N ASP A 993 -17.30 -0.23 -56.60
CA ASP A 993 -18.41 -0.96 -57.21
C ASP A 993 -18.14 -2.47 -57.31
N GLN A 994 -16.89 -2.86 -57.58
CA GLN A 994 -16.50 -4.27 -57.63
C GLN A 994 -16.52 -4.92 -56.22
N LEU A 995 -16.13 -4.18 -55.18
CA LEU A 995 -16.18 -4.65 -53.79
C LEU A 995 -17.62 -4.72 -53.26
N ALA A 996 -18.45 -3.73 -53.57
CA ALA A 996 -19.88 -3.78 -53.29
C ALA A 996 -20.54 -4.98 -53.97
N GLY A 997 -20.24 -5.19 -55.26
CA GLY A 997 -20.66 -6.38 -56.02
C GLY A 997 -20.22 -7.68 -55.37
N GLN A 998 -18.96 -7.81 -54.91
CA GLN A 998 -18.46 -9.00 -54.21
C GLN A 998 -19.14 -9.23 -52.85
N VAL A 999 -19.43 -8.17 -52.09
CA VAL A 999 -20.15 -8.27 -50.80
C VAL A 999 -21.58 -8.73 -51.04
N ILE A 1000 -22.25 -8.12 -52.03
CA ILE A 1000 -23.61 -8.47 -52.42
C ILE A 1000 -23.67 -9.90 -52.96
N GLU A 1001 -22.73 -10.30 -53.83
CA GLU A 1001 -22.62 -11.66 -54.36
C GLU A 1001 -22.35 -12.67 -53.24
N SER A 1002 -21.44 -12.36 -52.30
CA SER A 1002 -21.16 -13.22 -51.14
C SER A 1002 -22.39 -13.38 -50.24
N LEU A 1003 -23.13 -12.28 -50.01
CA LEU A 1003 -24.37 -12.29 -49.22
C LEU A 1003 -25.48 -13.06 -49.94
N LEU A 1004 -25.70 -12.80 -51.23
CA LEU A 1004 -26.68 -13.51 -52.03
C LEU A 1004 -26.36 -14.99 -52.11
N HIS A 1005 -25.09 -15.37 -52.31
CA HIS A 1005 -24.66 -16.77 -52.30
C HIS A 1005 -24.90 -17.44 -50.94
N LEU A 1006 -24.69 -16.73 -49.82
CA LEU A 1006 -25.02 -17.24 -48.48
C LEU A 1006 -26.53 -17.48 -48.31
N PHE A 1007 -27.37 -16.52 -48.73
CA PHE A 1007 -28.83 -16.64 -48.63
C PHE A 1007 -29.47 -17.61 -49.63
N TRP A 1008 -28.83 -17.84 -50.79
CA TRP A 1008 -29.33 -18.78 -51.80
C TRP A 1008 -28.93 -20.23 -51.51
N MET A 1009 -27.89 -20.46 -50.71
CA MET A 1009 -27.53 -21.81 -50.23
C MET A 1009 -28.40 -22.30 -49.07
N GLU A 1010 -29.11 -21.40 -48.37
CA GLU A 1010 -30.04 -21.75 -47.28
C GLU A 1010 -31.49 -21.98 -47.75
N MET A 1011 -31.80 -21.70 -49.02
CA MET A 1011 -33.05 -22.07 -49.70
C MET A 1011 -32.88 -23.37 -50.47
#